data_AF-A0A5Q4BWQ2-F1
#
_entry.id   AF-A0A5Q4BWQ2-F1
#
_cell.length_a   1.000
_cell.length_b   1.000
_cell.length_c   1.000
_cell.angle_alpha   90.00
_cell.angle_beta   90.00
_cell.angle_gamma   90.00
#
_symmetry.space_group_name_H-M   'P 1'
#
loop_
_entity.id
_entity.type
_entity.pdbx_description
1 polymer ?
#
loop_
_entity_poly.entity_id
_entity_poly.type
_entity_poly.pdbx_seq_one_letter_code
_entity_poly.pdbx_strand_id
1 'polypeptide(L)'
;MPSLTSTLVSLLVSAAAIGQVRAVDPLVDLGYTKLQGVAEPGGATRWLGVRYAAAPLGKLRFAAPVDPPNTAEVVDASKFRPICLARSASDFTMKPNKRFTAAEDCLYVNIFAPSSATPESRLPVMYFIQGGGFQSLSNANFNGSDLARFGNMLVVQVNYRVGPYGFLQSKEVIAGGASMNNGLKDQIQGLKWLKKHAAAFGGNPDQMVVVGDSASATSVALLMSAFGEKDPGLFQGAIMESVSVATVRDLDQGQEQYDCLTKAAGCDRRADSLACLRGVNATALQTEDCQFNPNIDGDLVKAPMMQRFADGKYLKVPAIAGTCTDEGTKNVPQDTDTVDKALKNINDQATQSLSNGSLALLKETYLDRPAPVFPKSGRLWRQLANAHGDFRAHCITKMLQDVMARDGVKTFNYRYGPIDDEQEAQGFGAYHTVELNGVFGPANTDGAPPKSYATTNAPTVTLTQAYWASFVRTLDPNAAAIQPGMPKWRAWTLEGNERLLFQNNTGVMETMPATQQANCVMLAPMIPFIEVPATEAQKGSVKLRRAPKASPATAPASNLEKGGKGNGTKHGGGGGGGGGGGGGGKGGGGKGGGHGNGTNSTPPKVPPFSSATKADFGLSGLLSVMAVVCAGQFMLAW
;
A
#
# COMPACT_ATOMS: atom_id res chain seq x y z
N MET A 1 67.29 56.45 -15.09
CA MET A 1 65.96 57.08 -14.89
C MET A 1 65.50 57.60 -16.23
N PRO A 2 64.23 57.43 -16.64
CA PRO A 2 63.36 56.24 -16.43
C PRO A 2 64.01 55.04 -17.19
N SER A 3 63.44 54.20 -18.08
CA SER A 3 62.09 53.67 -18.41
C SER A 3 62.30 52.20 -18.92
N LEU A 4 61.36 51.27 -19.16
CA LEU A 4 59.90 51.20 -19.41
C LEU A 4 59.43 51.59 -20.84
N THR A 5 58.63 50.84 -21.60
CA THR A 5 58.33 49.37 -21.72
C THR A 5 57.26 49.25 -22.83
N SER A 6 57.37 48.31 -23.77
CA SER A 6 56.19 47.70 -24.40
C SER A 6 56.51 46.43 -25.17
N THR A 7 55.92 45.30 -24.76
CA THR A 7 55.99 44.02 -25.49
C THR A 7 54.57 43.46 -25.54
N LEU A 8 53.94 43.46 -26.73
CA LEU A 8 52.62 42.85 -26.87
C LEU A 8 52.74 41.33 -26.86
N VAL A 9 52.09 40.69 -25.88
CA VAL A 9 51.82 39.25 -25.89
C VAL A 9 50.42 39.04 -26.45
N SER A 10 50.31 38.31 -27.56
CA SER A 10 49.01 37.94 -28.13
C SER A 10 48.39 36.78 -27.35
N LEU A 11 47.30 37.02 -26.64
CA LEU A 11 46.51 35.95 -26.01
C LEU A 11 45.56 35.33 -27.05
N LEU A 12 45.73 34.04 -27.33
CA LEU A 12 44.75 33.24 -28.05
C LEU A 12 43.55 32.97 -27.13
N VAL A 13 42.38 33.49 -27.49
CA VAL A 13 41.13 33.22 -26.77
C VAL A 13 40.57 31.86 -27.23
N SER A 14 40.93 30.80 -26.52
CA SER A 14 40.28 29.50 -26.65
C SER A 14 38.84 29.60 -26.16
N ALA A 15 37.90 29.78 -27.08
CA ALA A 15 36.47 29.84 -26.78
C ALA A 15 35.96 28.48 -26.29
N ALA A 16 35.95 28.28 -24.98
CA ALA A 16 35.31 27.12 -24.36
C ALA A 16 33.81 27.15 -24.65
N ALA A 17 33.32 26.19 -25.43
CA ALA A 17 31.90 26.01 -25.71
C ALA A 17 31.19 25.47 -24.46
N ILE A 18 30.90 26.37 -23.50
CA ILE A 18 30.04 26.07 -22.35
C ILE A 18 28.64 25.81 -22.90
N GLY A 19 28.31 24.53 -23.08
CA GLY A 19 26.96 24.11 -23.41
C GLY A 19 26.00 24.60 -22.33
N GLN A 20 25.08 25.48 -22.70
CA GLN A 20 24.05 25.94 -21.76
C GLN A 20 23.10 24.78 -21.43
N VAL A 21 23.35 24.12 -20.29
CA VAL A 21 22.45 23.14 -19.71
C VAL A 21 21.16 23.86 -19.34
N ARG A 22 20.15 23.74 -20.21
CA ARG A 22 18.83 24.33 -20.00
C ARG A 22 18.04 23.53 -18.98
N ALA A 23 18.27 23.86 -17.72
CA ALA A 23 17.36 23.56 -16.62
C ALA A 23 15.88 23.78 -17.01
N VAL A 24 14.95 23.00 -16.45
CA VAL A 24 13.52 23.26 -16.57
C VAL A 24 13.25 24.68 -16.07
N ASP A 25 12.81 25.55 -16.98
CA ASP A 25 12.30 26.87 -16.63
C ASP A 25 11.16 26.69 -15.61
N PRO A 26 11.17 27.37 -14.46
CA PRO A 26 10.05 27.35 -13.54
C PRO A 26 8.71 27.70 -14.21
N LEU A 27 8.70 28.39 -15.36
CA LEU A 27 7.56 28.47 -16.26
C LEU A 27 7.41 27.21 -17.14
N VAL A 28 6.48 26.32 -16.76
CA VAL A 28 6.17 25.09 -17.52
C VAL A 28 4.87 25.27 -18.34
N ASP A 29 4.89 24.88 -19.62
CA ASP A 29 3.72 24.86 -20.51
C ASP A 29 3.20 23.42 -20.68
N LEU A 30 1.91 23.21 -20.40
CA LEU A 30 1.22 21.93 -20.53
C LEU A 30 0.20 21.92 -21.68
N GLY A 31 0.16 22.96 -22.51
CA GLY A 31 -0.77 23.15 -23.62
C GLY A 31 -2.19 23.54 -23.19
N TYR A 32 -2.70 22.97 -22.09
CA TYR A 32 -3.97 23.41 -21.48
C TYR A 32 -3.80 24.55 -20.48
N THR A 33 -2.60 24.72 -19.91
CA THR A 33 -2.26 25.79 -18.96
C THR A 33 -0.75 26.03 -18.98
N LYS A 34 -0.35 27.24 -18.55
CA LYS A 34 1.03 27.55 -18.14
C LYS A 34 1.12 27.63 -16.63
N LEU A 35 2.24 27.22 -16.05
CA LEU A 35 2.45 27.10 -14.61
C LEU A 35 3.74 27.82 -14.20
N GLN A 36 3.63 28.83 -13.35
CA GLN A 36 4.80 29.49 -12.76
C GLN A 36 5.15 28.82 -11.42
N GLY A 37 6.12 27.91 -11.46
CA GLY A 37 6.74 27.30 -10.29
C GLY A 37 7.81 28.19 -9.65
N VAL A 38 8.46 27.63 -8.63
CA VAL A 38 9.52 28.28 -7.84
C VAL A 38 10.77 27.40 -7.85
N ALA A 39 11.91 27.97 -8.27
CA ALA A 39 13.23 27.41 -8.02
C ALA A 39 13.69 27.79 -6.60
N GLU A 40 14.19 26.82 -5.84
CA GLU A 40 14.60 26.97 -4.44
C GLU A 40 16.13 26.97 -4.31
N PRO A 41 16.72 27.74 -3.37
CA PRO A 41 18.18 27.82 -3.19
C PRO A 41 18.89 26.48 -2.94
N GLY A 42 18.16 25.44 -2.50
CA GLY A 42 18.69 24.08 -2.35
C GLY A 42 18.91 23.31 -3.67
N GLY A 43 18.53 23.85 -4.82
CA GLY A 43 18.63 23.19 -6.12
C GLY A 43 17.45 22.26 -6.45
N ALA A 44 16.26 22.58 -5.93
CA ALA A 44 15.00 21.95 -6.30
C ALA A 44 14.07 22.98 -6.96
N THR A 45 13.28 22.57 -7.94
CA THR A 45 12.20 23.38 -8.51
C THR A 45 10.87 22.71 -8.20
N ARG A 46 9.87 23.50 -7.79
CA ARG A 46 8.56 23.00 -7.38
C ARG A 46 7.39 23.75 -8.02
N TRP A 47 6.34 22.99 -8.31
CA TRP A 47 5.05 23.47 -8.81
C TRP A 47 3.97 22.90 -7.89
N LEU A 48 3.43 23.77 -7.03
CA LEU A 48 2.44 23.41 -6.01
C LEU A 48 1.03 23.77 -6.49
N GLY A 49 0.05 22.96 -6.13
CA GLY A 49 -1.34 23.27 -6.45
C GLY A 49 -1.68 23.20 -7.95
N VAL A 50 -1.04 22.30 -8.69
CA VAL A 50 -1.28 22.11 -10.13
C VAL A 50 -2.58 21.32 -10.32
N ARG A 51 -3.55 21.88 -11.03
CA ARG A 51 -4.87 21.26 -11.22
C ARG A 51 -4.78 20.11 -12.24
N TYR A 52 -5.01 18.87 -11.79
CA TYR A 52 -5.01 17.67 -12.65
C TYR A 52 -6.40 17.22 -13.12
N ALA A 53 -7.46 17.76 -12.50
CA ALA A 53 -8.85 17.50 -12.85
C ALA A 53 -9.73 18.74 -12.58
N ALA A 54 -10.87 18.85 -13.25
CA ALA A 54 -11.84 19.92 -13.00
C ALA A 54 -12.35 19.90 -11.54
N ALA A 55 -12.68 21.08 -11.01
CA ALA A 55 -13.19 21.21 -9.64
C ALA A 55 -14.48 20.37 -9.46
N PRO A 56 -14.58 19.48 -8.46
CA PRO A 56 -15.69 18.52 -8.32
C PRO A 56 -16.95 19.15 -7.71
N LEU A 57 -17.32 20.34 -8.18
CA LEU A 57 -18.38 21.21 -7.64
C LEU A 57 -19.72 21.00 -8.36
N GLY A 58 -20.83 21.24 -7.64
CA GLY A 58 -22.18 21.26 -8.21
C GLY A 58 -22.54 19.93 -8.90
N LYS A 59 -22.70 19.94 -10.22
CA LYS A 59 -22.97 18.71 -11.00
C LYS A 59 -21.82 17.70 -10.97
N LEU A 60 -20.58 18.16 -10.79
CA LEU A 60 -19.41 17.28 -10.64
C LEU A 60 -19.24 16.72 -9.21
N ARG A 61 -20.05 17.19 -8.24
CA ARG A 61 -20.12 16.54 -6.93
C ARG A 61 -20.70 15.12 -7.10
N PHE A 62 -19.99 14.16 -6.50
CA PHE A 62 -20.18 12.72 -6.67
C PHE A 62 -20.00 12.19 -8.12
N ALA A 63 -19.49 12.99 -9.05
CA ALA A 63 -19.12 12.50 -10.39
C ALA A 63 -17.66 12.00 -10.41
N ALA A 64 -17.35 11.14 -11.40
CA ALA A 64 -15.97 10.81 -11.72
C ALA A 64 -15.19 12.09 -12.08
N PRO A 65 -13.88 12.17 -11.79
CA PRO A 65 -13.08 13.30 -12.21
C PRO A 65 -13.02 13.38 -13.74
N VAL A 66 -12.92 14.60 -14.25
CA VAL A 66 -12.75 14.90 -15.68
C VAL A 66 -11.52 15.79 -15.86
N ASP A 67 -10.97 15.81 -17.08
CA ASP A 67 -9.80 16.63 -17.44
C ASP A 67 -9.97 18.11 -17.00
N PRO A 68 -8.88 18.78 -16.61
CA PRO A 68 -8.92 20.16 -16.13
C PRO A 68 -9.30 21.13 -17.29
N PRO A 69 -10.03 22.22 -17.00
CA PRO A 69 -10.36 23.22 -18.02
C PRO A 69 -9.10 23.92 -18.53
N ASN A 70 -9.09 24.29 -19.81
CA ASN A 70 -8.02 25.09 -20.40
C ASN A 70 -8.01 26.51 -19.82
N THR A 71 -6.83 27.04 -19.52
CA THR A 71 -6.60 28.41 -19.06
C THR A 71 -5.46 29.06 -19.84
N ALA A 72 -5.74 30.17 -20.52
CA ALA A 72 -4.75 30.91 -21.31
C ALA A 72 -3.76 31.73 -20.45
N GLU A 73 -4.12 32.01 -19.19
CA GLU A 73 -3.29 32.73 -18.23
C GLU A 73 -2.20 31.83 -17.64
N VAL A 74 -1.11 32.46 -17.16
CA VAL A 74 -0.06 31.76 -16.40
C VAL A 74 -0.51 31.62 -14.96
N VAL A 75 -0.67 30.38 -14.48
CA VAL A 75 -1.14 30.09 -13.12
C VAL A 75 0.01 30.13 -12.12
N ASP A 76 -0.17 30.88 -11.02
CA ASP A 76 0.72 30.85 -9.85
C ASP A 76 0.69 29.46 -9.18
N ALA A 77 1.80 28.73 -9.32
CA ALA A 77 2.08 27.44 -8.70
C ALA A 77 3.11 27.55 -7.55
N SER A 78 3.30 28.74 -6.96
CA SER A 78 4.22 28.97 -5.85
C SER A 78 3.70 28.47 -4.49
N LYS A 79 2.41 28.13 -4.37
CA LYS A 79 1.71 27.83 -3.11
C LYS A 79 0.85 26.59 -3.22
N PHE A 80 0.78 25.82 -2.13
CA PHE A 80 -0.19 24.74 -2.00
C PHE A 80 -1.63 25.28 -2.13
N ARG A 81 -2.49 24.49 -2.77
CA ARG A 81 -3.95 24.71 -2.84
C ARG A 81 -4.65 23.84 -1.78
N PRO A 82 -5.97 24.00 -1.54
CA PRO A 82 -6.65 23.26 -0.49
C PRO A 82 -6.57 21.74 -0.67
N ILE A 83 -6.47 21.04 0.47
CA ILE A 83 -6.77 19.60 0.56
C ILE A 83 -8.29 19.39 0.51
N CYS A 84 -8.71 18.16 0.23
CA CYS A 84 -10.13 17.81 0.22
C CYS A 84 -10.72 17.86 1.63
N LEU A 85 -11.97 18.31 1.74
CA LEU A 85 -12.73 18.28 2.99
C LEU A 85 -12.77 16.87 3.58
N ALA A 86 -12.40 16.74 4.85
CA ALA A 86 -12.52 15.48 5.57
C ALA A 86 -13.99 15.11 5.81
N ARG A 87 -14.25 13.82 6.04
CA ARG A 87 -15.54 13.28 6.49
C ARG A 87 -16.09 14.03 7.71
N SER A 88 -15.20 14.34 8.66
CA SER A 88 -15.52 14.81 10.00
C SER A 88 -15.15 16.29 10.16
N ALA A 89 -15.97 17.04 10.89
CA ALA A 89 -15.67 18.42 11.24
C ALA A 89 -14.81 18.53 12.52
N SER A 90 -14.76 17.47 13.33
CA SER A 90 -13.84 17.35 14.47
C SER A 90 -12.41 16.96 14.08
N ASP A 91 -12.19 16.37 12.91
CA ASP A 91 -10.89 15.98 12.33
C ASP A 91 -9.83 17.11 12.39
N PHE A 92 -8.57 16.73 12.59
CA PHE A 92 -7.44 17.67 12.72
C PHE A 92 -7.15 18.44 11.42
N THR A 93 -7.40 17.83 10.26
CA THR A 93 -7.24 18.45 8.94
C THR A 93 -8.25 19.58 8.68
N MET A 94 -9.35 19.61 9.45
CA MET A 94 -10.35 20.68 9.44
C MET A 94 -10.06 21.81 10.44
N LYS A 95 -8.95 21.75 11.20
CA LYS A 95 -8.55 22.80 12.15
C LYS A 95 -7.59 23.81 11.49
N PRO A 96 -7.50 25.06 11.99
CA PRO A 96 -6.58 26.05 11.45
C PRO A 96 -5.13 25.56 11.44
N ASN A 97 -4.57 25.37 10.25
CA ASN A 97 -3.21 24.89 10.02
C ASN A 97 -2.43 25.92 9.16
N LYS A 98 -1.09 25.91 9.26
CA LYS A 98 -0.20 26.78 8.47
C LYS A 98 0.24 26.14 7.13
N ARG A 99 0.11 24.81 6.99
CA ARG A 99 0.53 24.03 5.80
C ARG A 99 -0.57 23.85 4.75
N PHE A 100 -1.83 23.87 5.19
CA PHE A 100 -2.97 23.54 4.36
C PHE A 100 -4.25 24.25 4.84
N THR A 101 -5.21 24.34 3.93
CA THR A 101 -6.63 24.64 4.18
C THR A 101 -7.46 23.55 3.50
N ALA A 102 -8.71 23.36 3.89
CA ALA A 102 -9.58 22.33 3.31
C ALA A 102 -10.73 22.95 2.49
N ALA A 103 -11.02 22.39 1.31
CA ALA A 103 -12.11 22.82 0.43
C ALA A 103 -12.64 21.67 -0.44
N GLU A 104 -13.79 21.87 -1.09
CA GLU A 104 -14.32 20.90 -2.06
C GLU A 104 -13.56 20.97 -3.40
N ASP A 105 -13.12 22.16 -3.82
CA ASP A 105 -12.15 22.28 -4.90
C ASP A 105 -10.74 21.95 -4.39
N CYS A 106 -10.35 20.69 -4.58
CA CYS A 106 -9.14 20.12 -4.00
C CYS A 106 -8.31 19.24 -4.94
N LEU A 107 -8.73 19.04 -6.20
CA LEU A 107 -8.10 18.09 -7.13
C LEU A 107 -6.81 18.66 -7.77
N TYR A 108 -5.78 18.69 -6.92
CA TYR A 108 -4.46 19.23 -7.19
C TYR A 108 -3.34 18.19 -6.99
N VAL A 109 -2.26 18.33 -7.75
CA VAL A 109 -0.96 17.69 -7.47
C VAL A 109 0.08 18.73 -7.07
N ASN A 110 1.09 18.28 -6.32
CA ASN A 110 2.29 19.05 -6.00
C ASN A 110 3.49 18.31 -6.59
N ILE A 111 4.35 19.00 -7.34
CA ILE A 111 5.47 18.42 -8.08
C ILE A 111 6.77 19.04 -7.58
N PHE A 112 7.76 18.20 -7.30
CA PHE A 112 9.11 18.58 -6.89
C PHE A 112 10.13 17.83 -7.78
N ALA A 113 11.11 18.55 -8.32
CA ALA A 113 12.17 17.99 -9.17
C ALA A 113 13.53 18.65 -8.86
N PRO A 114 14.67 18.01 -9.18
CA PRO A 114 15.98 18.69 -9.19
C PRO A 114 15.96 19.87 -10.17
N SER A 115 16.47 21.05 -9.78
CA SER A 115 16.50 22.22 -10.68
C SER A 115 17.37 22.03 -11.92
N SER A 116 18.30 21.07 -11.91
CA SER A 116 19.12 20.69 -13.07
C SER A 116 18.45 19.71 -14.03
N ALA A 117 17.21 19.27 -13.76
CA ALA A 117 16.43 18.50 -14.72
C ALA A 117 16.15 19.33 -15.98
N THR A 118 15.83 18.66 -17.08
CA THR A 118 15.36 19.19 -18.37
C THR A 118 14.22 18.31 -18.86
N PRO A 119 13.37 18.72 -19.83
CA PRO A 119 12.31 17.86 -20.36
C PRO A 119 12.80 16.51 -20.91
N GLU A 120 14.04 16.47 -21.40
CA GLU A 120 14.72 15.31 -21.95
C GLU A 120 15.35 14.40 -20.88
N SER A 121 15.42 14.84 -19.62
CA SER A 121 16.15 14.15 -18.55
C SER A 121 15.54 12.80 -18.14
N ARG A 122 14.26 12.55 -18.47
CA ARG A 122 13.52 11.31 -18.18
C ARG A 122 13.80 10.75 -16.78
N LEU A 123 13.70 11.61 -15.76
CA LEU A 123 13.87 11.22 -14.37
C LEU A 123 12.72 10.29 -13.91
N PRO A 124 12.98 9.25 -13.12
CA PRO A 124 11.92 8.38 -12.61
C PRO A 124 10.98 9.15 -11.66
N VAL A 125 9.76 8.66 -11.49
CA VAL A 125 8.68 9.40 -10.84
C VAL A 125 8.12 8.63 -9.64
N MET A 126 8.25 9.22 -8.44
CA MET A 126 7.56 8.78 -7.24
C MET A 126 6.19 9.46 -7.18
N TYR A 127 5.10 8.69 -7.30
CA TYR A 127 3.73 9.19 -7.18
C TYR A 127 3.16 8.85 -5.80
N PHE A 128 3.26 9.81 -4.88
CA PHE A 128 2.83 9.68 -3.49
C PHE A 128 1.34 9.98 -3.31
N ILE A 129 0.63 8.99 -2.81
CA ILE A 129 -0.77 9.03 -2.42
C ILE A 129 -0.80 9.01 -0.88
N GLN A 130 -1.13 10.14 -0.27
CA GLN A 130 -1.19 10.28 1.20
C GLN A 130 -2.31 9.45 1.83
N GLY A 131 -2.11 8.92 3.04
CA GLY A 131 -3.11 8.25 3.86
C GLY A 131 -4.14 9.17 4.53
N GLY A 132 -4.77 8.64 5.59
CA GLY A 132 -5.87 9.28 6.32
C GLY A 132 -7.17 8.47 6.38
N GLY A 133 -7.08 7.13 6.39
CA GLY A 133 -8.23 6.25 6.67
C GLY A 133 -9.38 6.29 5.64
N PHE A 134 -9.14 6.85 4.44
CA PHE A 134 -10.17 7.28 3.47
C PHE A 134 -11.12 8.38 3.97
N GLN A 135 -10.89 8.97 5.16
CA GLN A 135 -11.76 9.99 5.76
C GLN A 135 -11.17 11.40 5.70
N SER A 136 -9.85 11.51 5.76
CA SER A 136 -9.06 12.75 5.70
C SER A 136 -7.84 12.56 4.79
N LEU A 137 -7.13 13.65 4.51
CA LEU A 137 -5.85 13.64 3.80
C LEU A 137 -4.76 14.02 4.81
N SER A 138 -4.22 13.01 5.49
CA SER A 138 -3.55 13.20 6.79
C SER A 138 -2.05 13.48 6.71
N ASN A 139 -1.45 13.37 5.53
CA ASN A 139 0.01 13.45 5.31
C ASN A 139 0.29 14.61 4.34
N ALA A 140 -0.45 15.70 4.53
CA ALA A 140 -0.67 16.74 3.55
C ALA A 140 0.53 17.68 3.36
N ASN A 141 0.80 17.99 2.09
CA ASN A 141 1.76 19.03 1.69
C ASN A 141 3.15 18.83 2.34
N PHE A 142 3.65 17.59 2.41
CA PHE A 142 5.05 17.31 2.74
C PHE A 142 5.98 17.95 1.72
N ASN A 143 7.18 18.39 2.11
CA ASN A 143 8.10 19.00 1.17
C ASN A 143 8.91 17.91 0.42
N GLY A 144 8.69 17.76 -0.89
CA GLY A 144 9.40 16.78 -1.71
C GLY A 144 10.79 17.21 -2.16
N SER A 145 11.18 18.48 -1.99
CA SER A 145 12.41 19.05 -2.56
C SER A 145 13.70 18.32 -2.19
N ASP A 146 13.86 17.86 -0.95
CA ASP A 146 15.08 17.15 -0.54
C ASP A 146 15.14 15.74 -1.13
N LEU A 147 14.03 15.00 -1.05
CA LEU A 147 13.91 13.64 -1.57
C LEU A 147 14.04 13.60 -3.10
N ALA A 148 13.49 14.58 -3.81
CA ALA A 148 13.62 14.73 -5.26
C ALA A 148 15.10 14.93 -5.69
N ARG A 149 15.84 15.81 -4.98
CA ARG A 149 17.28 16.03 -5.23
C ARG A 149 18.12 14.82 -4.87
N PHE A 150 17.94 14.28 -3.66
CA PHE A 150 18.70 13.14 -3.14
C PHE A 150 18.51 11.88 -4.00
N GLY A 151 17.26 11.62 -4.42
CA GLY A 151 16.96 10.50 -5.32
C GLY A 151 17.29 10.77 -6.80
N ASN A 152 17.50 12.03 -7.21
CA ASN A 152 17.50 12.45 -8.62
C ASN A 152 16.25 11.94 -9.36
N MET A 153 15.09 12.29 -8.84
CA MET A 153 13.78 11.80 -9.28
C MET A 153 12.71 12.88 -9.11
N LEU A 154 11.57 12.76 -9.81
CA LEU A 154 10.40 13.58 -9.49
C LEU A 154 9.69 12.98 -8.27
N VAL A 155 9.30 13.85 -7.34
CA VAL A 155 8.33 13.52 -6.28
C VAL A 155 7.05 14.26 -6.60
N VAL A 156 5.96 13.51 -6.79
CA VAL A 156 4.63 14.05 -7.09
C VAL A 156 3.64 13.58 -6.04
N GLN A 157 2.93 14.51 -5.41
CA GLN A 157 1.89 14.22 -4.42
C GLN A 157 0.51 14.47 -5.03
N VAL A 158 -0.49 13.67 -4.67
CA VAL A 158 -1.89 13.85 -5.12
C VAL A 158 -2.87 14.07 -3.97
N ASN A 159 -3.76 15.05 -4.15
CA ASN A 159 -5.00 15.18 -3.38
C ASN A 159 -6.13 14.42 -4.10
N TYR A 160 -6.90 13.61 -3.38
CA TYR A 160 -8.04 12.87 -3.89
C TYR A 160 -9.23 13.00 -2.94
N ARG A 161 -10.47 12.89 -3.44
CA ARG A 161 -11.66 13.04 -2.57
C ARG A 161 -11.75 11.89 -1.56
N VAL A 162 -12.09 12.26 -0.33
CA VAL A 162 -12.23 11.38 0.84
C VAL A 162 -13.66 11.44 1.39
N GLY A 163 -13.98 10.57 2.35
CA GLY A 163 -15.28 10.53 3.02
C GLY A 163 -16.48 10.51 2.05
N PRO A 164 -17.55 11.27 2.30
CA PRO A 164 -18.73 11.28 1.43
C PRO A 164 -18.44 11.83 0.03
N TYR A 165 -17.46 12.73 -0.12
CA TYR A 165 -17.13 13.33 -1.42
C TYR A 165 -16.49 12.32 -2.38
N GLY A 166 -15.69 11.39 -1.84
CA GLY A 166 -14.96 10.37 -2.61
C GLY A 166 -15.64 9.01 -2.70
N PHE A 167 -16.44 8.64 -1.69
CA PHE A 167 -16.78 7.25 -1.42
C PHE A 167 -18.28 7.00 -1.13
N LEU A 168 -19.15 7.95 -1.49
CA LEU A 168 -20.60 7.72 -1.50
C LEU A 168 -21.00 6.69 -2.57
N GLN A 169 -21.93 5.81 -2.21
CA GLN A 169 -22.60 4.88 -3.12
C GLN A 169 -24.05 4.68 -2.68
N SER A 170 -24.94 4.39 -3.64
CA SER A 170 -26.30 3.88 -3.42
C SER A 170 -26.97 3.60 -4.76
N LYS A 171 -28.22 3.12 -4.72
CA LYS A 171 -29.07 2.98 -5.93
C LYS A 171 -29.40 4.35 -6.54
N GLU A 172 -29.60 5.38 -5.72
CA GLU A 172 -29.79 6.77 -6.15
C GLU A 172 -28.54 7.36 -6.80
N VAL A 173 -27.33 7.03 -6.30
CA VAL A 173 -26.06 7.45 -6.92
C VAL A 173 -25.98 6.95 -8.37
N ILE A 174 -26.31 5.66 -8.59
CA ILE A 174 -26.31 5.08 -9.94
C ILE A 174 -27.42 5.69 -10.81
N ALA A 175 -28.66 5.73 -10.30
CA ALA A 175 -29.81 6.23 -11.06
C ALA A 175 -29.71 7.72 -11.41
N GLY A 176 -29.11 8.54 -10.53
CA GLY A 176 -28.89 9.97 -10.70
C GLY A 176 -27.59 10.33 -11.44
N GLY A 177 -27.00 9.39 -12.18
CA GLY A 177 -25.83 9.61 -13.03
C GLY A 177 -24.57 10.07 -12.28
N ALA A 178 -24.43 9.69 -11.02
CA ALA A 178 -23.19 9.86 -10.25
C ALA A 178 -22.30 8.61 -10.39
N SER A 179 -21.11 8.67 -9.79
CA SER A 179 -20.09 7.63 -9.86
C SER A 179 -19.68 7.20 -8.45
N MET A 180 -19.43 5.90 -8.28
CA MET A 180 -18.85 5.33 -7.06
C MET A 180 -17.32 5.35 -7.13
N ASN A 181 -16.63 5.17 -5.99
CA ASN A 181 -15.16 5.10 -5.90
C ASN A 181 -14.43 6.31 -6.52
N ASN A 182 -15.01 7.50 -6.42
CA ASN A 182 -14.43 8.72 -6.96
C ASN A 182 -13.05 9.03 -6.38
N GLY A 183 -12.80 8.73 -5.10
CA GLY A 183 -11.48 8.90 -4.50
C GLY A 183 -10.38 8.03 -5.14
N LEU A 184 -10.69 6.81 -5.59
CA LEU A 184 -9.75 5.99 -6.37
C LEU A 184 -9.64 6.50 -7.82
N LYS A 185 -10.76 6.92 -8.42
CA LYS A 185 -10.78 7.48 -9.78
C LYS A 185 -9.99 8.79 -9.89
N ASP A 186 -9.97 9.59 -8.82
CA ASP A 186 -9.15 10.79 -8.64
C ASP A 186 -7.65 10.43 -8.68
N GLN A 187 -7.21 9.46 -7.87
CA GLN A 187 -5.83 8.95 -7.90
C GLN A 187 -5.42 8.44 -9.29
N ILE A 188 -6.32 7.74 -10.00
CA ILE A 188 -6.10 7.26 -11.38
C ILE A 188 -6.04 8.43 -12.38
N GLN A 189 -6.87 9.46 -12.21
CA GLN A 189 -6.85 10.62 -13.09
C GLN A 189 -5.57 11.45 -12.92
N GLY A 190 -5.05 11.56 -11.69
CA GLY A 190 -3.73 12.15 -11.46
C GLY A 190 -2.60 11.35 -12.13
N LEU A 191 -2.65 10.02 -12.12
CA LEU A 191 -1.71 9.17 -12.87
C LEU A 191 -1.82 9.35 -14.39
N LYS A 192 -3.03 9.40 -14.94
CA LYS A 192 -3.27 9.65 -16.38
C LYS A 192 -2.75 11.02 -16.80
N TRP A 193 -3.06 12.05 -16.02
CA TRP A 193 -2.58 13.41 -16.21
C TRP A 193 -1.05 13.45 -16.17
N LEU A 194 -0.44 12.81 -15.17
CA LEU A 194 1.00 12.77 -15.04
C LEU A 194 1.64 11.98 -16.19
N LYS A 195 1.04 10.90 -16.68
CA LYS A 195 1.56 10.17 -17.85
C LYS A 195 1.54 11.01 -19.14
N LYS A 196 0.62 11.98 -19.24
CA LYS A 196 0.54 12.96 -20.32
C LYS A 196 1.51 14.15 -20.15
N HIS A 197 1.88 14.50 -18.92
CA HIS A 197 2.54 15.78 -18.59
C HIS A 197 3.89 15.70 -17.86
N ALA A 198 4.31 14.55 -17.33
CA ALA A 198 5.54 14.40 -16.53
C ALA A 198 6.81 14.89 -17.25
N ALA A 199 6.91 14.67 -18.57
CA ALA A 199 8.04 15.10 -19.37
C ALA A 199 8.25 16.62 -19.35
N ALA A 200 7.19 17.43 -19.20
CA ALA A 200 7.32 18.89 -19.10
C ALA A 200 8.02 19.36 -17.81
N PHE A 201 8.07 18.48 -16.79
CA PHE A 201 8.80 18.65 -15.53
C PHE A 201 10.11 17.82 -15.49
N GLY A 202 10.52 17.23 -16.62
CA GLY A 202 11.69 16.35 -16.75
C GLY A 202 11.50 14.91 -16.31
N GLY A 203 10.27 14.49 -16.02
CA GLY A 203 9.93 13.14 -15.59
C GLY A 203 9.72 12.13 -16.72
N ASN A 204 9.92 10.85 -16.43
CA ASN A 204 9.70 9.73 -17.32
C ASN A 204 8.25 9.22 -17.21
N PRO A 205 7.38 9.41 -18.22
CA PRO A 205 6.00 8.93 -18.17
C PRO A 205 5.88 7.40 -18.19
N ASP A 206 6.96 6.70 -18.55
CA ASP A 206 7.03 5.24 -18.62
C ASP A 206 7.70 4.60 -17.39
N GLN A 207 8.12 5.40 -16.40
CA GLN A 207 8.73 4.91 -15.15
C GLN A 207 8.18 5.65 -13.92
N MET A 208 6.93 5.34 -13.59
CA MET A 208 6.28 5.76 -12.36
C MET A 208 6.25 4.61 -11.35
N VAL A 209 6.50 4.92 -10.09
CA VAL A 209 6.24 4.04 -8.94
C VAL A 209 5.21 4.71 -8.07
N VAL A 210 4.09 4.03 -7.83
CA VAL A 210 3.06 4.49 -6.88
C VAL A 210 3.52 4.19 -5.47
N VAL A 211 3.41 5.17 -4.58
CA VAL A 211 3.73 5.05 -3.15
C VAL A 211 2.51 5.49 -2.38
N GLY A 212 2.14 4.76 -1.33
CA GLY A 212 1.12 5.22 -0.41
C GLY A 212 1.26 4.60 0.96
N ASP A 213 0.78 5.34 1.96
CA ASP A 213 0.79 4.94 3.36
C ASP A 213 -0.62 4.58 3.85
N SER A 214 -0.74 3.62 4.78
CA SER A 214 -2.00 3.30 5.46
C SER A 214 -3.16 2.99 4.50
N ALA A 215 -4.24 3.78 4.53
CA ALA A 215 -5.35 3.72 3.58
C ALA A 215 -4.93 3.92 2.11
N SER A 216 -3.79 4.55 1.85
CA SER A 216 -3.28 4.73 0.50
C SER A 216 -2.28 3.66 0.08
N ALA A 217 -1.63 2.96 1.01
CA ALA A 217 -1.06 1.65 0.74
C ALA A 217 -2.17 0.65 0.33
N THR A 218 -3.30 0.70 1.04
CA THR A 218 -4.52 -0.03 0.69
C THR A 218 -5.09 0.41 -0.67
N SER A 219 -5.01 1.71 -1.00
CA SER A 219 -5.39 2.23 -2.33
C SER A 219 -4.48 1.67 -3.43
N VAL A 220 -3.16 1.65 -3.24
CA VAL A 220 -2.21 1.03 -4.18
C VAL A 220 -2.55 -0.45 -4.41
N ALA A 221 -2.84 -1.22 -3.36
CA ALA A 221 -3.30 -2.61 -3.49
C ALA A 221 -4.64 -2.74 -4.25
N LEU A 222 -5.59 -1.81 -4.05
CA LEU A 222 -6.85 -1.74 -4.81
C LEU A 222 -6.61 -1.39 -6.30
N LEU A 223 -5.70 -0.47 -6.62
CA LEU A 223 -5.32 -0.14 -7.99
C LEU A 223 -4.62 -1.32 -8.69
N MET A 224 -3.69 -2.00 -8.00
CA MET A 224 -3.08 -3.24 -8.50
C MET A 224 -4.16 -4.31 -8.75
N SER A 225 -5.13 -4.45 -7.84
CA SER A 225 -6.25 -5.38 -7.99
C SER A 225 -7.12 -5.04 -9.20
N ALA A 226 -7.46 -3.76 -9.40
CA ALA A 226 -8.28 -3.28 -10.51
C ALA A 226 -7.65 -3.59 -11.89
N PHE A 227 -6.33 -3.38 -12.01
CA PHE A 227 -5.58 -3.57 -13.25
C PHE A 227 -5.13 -5.02 -13.49
N GLY A 228 -5.53 -5.96 -12.62
CA GLY A 228 -5.13 -7.36 -12.67
C GLY A 228 -5.60 -8.20 -13.86
N GLU A 229 -6.54 -7.70 -14.69
CA GLU A 229 -6.93 -8.35 -15.96
C GLU A 229 -6.47 -7.55 -17.19
N LYS A 230 -6.06 -6.29 -17.00
CA LYS A 230 -5.60 -5.39 -18.06
C LYS A 230 -4.79 -4.26 -17.45
N ASP A 231 -3.49 -4.29 -17.71
CA ASP A 231 -2.59 -3.19 -17.36
C ASP A 231 -2.88 -1.95 -18.24
N PRO A 232 -3.18 -0.78 -17.66
CA PRO A 232 -3.26 0.48 -18.39
C PRO A 232 -1.88 1.15 -18.62
N GLY A 233 -0.80 0.56 -18.08
CA GLY A 233 0.57 1.07 -18.15
C GLY A 233 0.77 2.36 -17.36
N LEU A 234 0.06 2.52 -16.23
CA LEU A 234 0.10 3.76 -15.42
C LEU A 234 1.23 3.79 -14.38
N PHE A 235 1.74 2.63 -13.95
CA PHE A 235 2.90 2.53 -13.05
C PHE A 235 3.60 1.18 -13.20
N GLN A 236 4.93 1.19 -13.01
CA GLN A 236 5.80 0.03 -13.19
C GLN A 236 6.24 -0.61 -11.86
N GLY A 237 5.89 -0.01 -10.72
CA GLY A 237 6.23 -0.50 -9.38
C GLY A 237 5.34 0.10 -8.29
N ALA A 238 5.36 -0.52 -7.11
CA ALA A 238 4.56 -0.10 -5.96
C ALA A 238 5.39 -0.02 -4.66
N ILE A 239 5.08 0.94 -3.79
CA ILE A 239 5.49 0.93 -2.38
C ILE A 239 4.22 1.03 -1.52
N MET A 240 4.03 0.08 -0.62
CA MET A 240 2.84 -0.06 0.22
C MET A 240 3.24 -0.02 1.71
N GLU A 241 3.19 1.16 2.30
CA GLU A 241 3.66 1.44 3.66
C GLU A 241 2.51 1.22 4.67
N SER A 242 2.66 0.27 5.59
CA SER A 242 1.61 -0.13 6.56
C SER A 242 0.27 -0.54 5.91
N VAL A 243 0.33 -1.43 4.90
CA VAL A 243 -0.86 -1.85 4.13
C VAL A 243 -1.91 -2.63 4.94
N SER A 244 -3.17 -2.29 4.72
CA SER A 244 -4.34 -2.85 5.40
C SER A 244 -5.43 -3.28 4.41
N VAL A 245 -6.63 -3.57 4.91
CA VAL A 245 -7.86 -3.74 4.12
C VAL A 245 -8.86 -2.64 4.46
N ALA A 246 -9.48 -2.06 3.43
CA ALA A 246 -10.65 -1.21 3.58
C ALA A 246 -11.88 -2.10 3.82
N THR A 247 -12.86 -1.63 4.59
CA THR A 247 -14.15 -2.33 4.66
C THR A 247 -14.98 -1.93 3.44
N VAL A 248 -14.91 -2.77 2.40
CA VAL A 248 -15.62 -2.62 1.13
C VAL A 248 -17.02 -3.21 1.26
N ARG A 249 -18.04 -2.45 0.83
CA ARG A 249 -19.44 -2.87 0.79
C ARG A 249 -19.88 -3.15 -0.63
N ASP A 250 -20.82 -4.07 -0.82
CA ASP A 250 -21.62 -4.11 -2.06
C ASP A 250 -22.66 -2.97 -2.11
N LEU A 251 -23.45 -2.91 -3.17
CA LEU A 251 -24.45 -1.86 -3.40
C LEU A 251 -25.63 -1.90 -2.41
N ASP A 252 -26.03 -3.08 -1.92
CA ASP A 252 -27.13 -3.23 -0.98
C ASP A 252 -26.67 -2.89 0.45
N GLN A 253 -25.49 -3.37 0.85
CA GLN A 253 -24.81 -2.94 2.08
C GLN A 253 -24.48 -1.44 2.05
N GLY A 254 -24.23 -0.87 0.87
CA GLY A 254 -23.90 0.52 0.65
C GLY A 254 -25.01 1.51 0.98
N GLN A 255 -26.27 1.08 0.87
CA GLN A 255 -27.43 1.96 1.08
C GLN A 255 -27.42 2.60 2.48
N GLU A 256 -26.96 1.88 3.51
CA GLU A 256 -26.77 2.40 4.87
C GLU A 256 -25.94 3.71 4.90
N GLN A 257 -24.89 3.79 4.08
CA GLN A 257 -23.98 4.94 4.03
C GLN A 257 -24.67 6.18 3.47
N TYR A 258 -25.54 5.98 2.48
CA TYR A 258 -26.31 7.03 1.81
C TYR A 258 -27.51 7.47 2.63
N ASP A 259 -28.23 6.54 3.23
CA ASP A 259 -29.36 6.82 4.12
C ASP A 259 -28.88 7.57 5.38
N CYS A 260 -27.70 7.23 5.90
CA CYS A 260 -27.04 7.97 6.96
C CYS A 260 -26.67 9.40 6.53
N LEU A 261 -26.05 9.57 5.36
CA LEU A 261 -25.64 10.90 4.87
C LEU A 261 -26.83 11.79 4.53
N THR A 262 -27.86 11.26 3.87
CA THR A 262 -29.08 12.02 3.53
C THR A 262 -29.82 12.45 4.78
N LYS A 263 -29.90 11.60 5.81
CA LYS A 263 -30.44 11.97 7.12
C LYS A 263 -29.60 13.06 7.82
N ALA A 264 -28.27 12.94 7.80
CA ALA A 264 -27.37 13.93 8.41
C ALA A 264 -27.47 15.32 7.71
N ALA A 265 -27.62 15.33 6.38
CA ALA A 265 -27.72 16.55 5.57
C ALA A 265 -29.15 17.10 5.40
N GLY A 266 -30.19 16.47 5.99
CA GLY A 266 -31.59 16.88 5.85
C GLY A 266 -32.20 16.64 4.45
N CYS A 267 -31.65 15.68 3.71
CA CYS A 267 -32.05 15.30 2.35
C CYS A 267 -32.90 14.01 2.30
N ASP A 268 -33.12 13.33 3.43
CA ASP A 268 -33.88 12.08 3.58
C ASP A 268 -35.32 12.16 3.03
N ARG A 269 -35.96 13.34 3.10
CA ARG A 269 -37.36 13.55 2.68
C ARG A 269 -37.52 14.14 1.27
N ARG A 270 -36.47 14.10 0.44
CA ARG A 270 -36.47 14.72 -0.89
C ARG A 270 -36.64 13.65 -1.96
N ALA A 271 -37.60 13.86 -2.87
CA ALA A 271 -37.87 12.95 -3.99
C ALA A 271 -36.65 12.75 -4.92
N ASP A 272 -35.78 13.76 -5.02
CA ASP A 272 -34.41 13.62 -5.49
C ASP A 272 -33.46 14.01 -4.35
N SER A 273 -33.05 13.00 -3.58
CA SER A 273 -32.12 13.14 -2.46
C SER A 273 -30.68 13.41 -2.93
N LEU A 274 -30.30 12.96 -4.12
CA LEU A 274 -28.96 13.18 -4.69
C LEU A 274 -28.79 14.63 -5.16
N ALA A 275 -29.81 15.21 -5.81
CA ALA A 275 -29.83 16.64 -6.13
C ALA A 275 -29.83 17.52 -4.87
N CYS A 276 -30.45 17.06 -3.79
CA CYS A 276 -30.34 17.72 -2.48
C CYS A 276 -28.89 17.68 -1.96
N LEU A 277 -28.24 16.51 -1.94
CA LEU A 277 -26.83 16.37 -1.54
C LEU A 277 -25.87 17.17 -2.46
N ARG A 278 -26.23 17.40 -3.73
CA ARG A 278 -25.51 18.28 -4.67
C ARG A 278 -25.80 19.78 -4.45
N GLY A 279 -26.91 20.12 -3.79
CA GLY A 279 -27.35 21.50 -3.55
C GLY A 279 -26.96 22.10 -2.19
N VAL A 280 -26.66 21.27 -1.17
CA VAL A 280 -26.19 21.75 0.13
C VAL A 280 -24.77 22.33 0.09
N ASN A 281 -24.40 23.16 1.07
CA ASN A 281 -23.01 23.56 1.30
C ASN A 281 -22.14 22.32 1.53
N ALA A 282 -20.92 22.30 1.00
CA ALA A 282 -20.06 21.12 1.07
C ALA A 282 -19.82 20.64 2.52
N THR A 283 -19.57 21.57 3.45
CA THR A 283 -19.38 21.26 4.87
C THR A 283 -20.62 20.68 5.58
N ALA A 284 -21.82 20.84 5.02
CA ALA A 284 -23.04 20.20 5.54
C ALA A 284 -23.13 18.69 5.20
N LEU A 285 -22.18 18.16 4.42
CA LEU A 285 -21.99 16.73 4.20
C LEU A 285 -21.06 16.10 5.25
N GLN A 286 -20.44 16.89 6.13
CA GLN A 286 -19.56 16.38 7.18
C GLN A 286 -20.36 15.73 8.31
N THR A 287 -19.89 14.59 8.81
CA THR A 287 -20.59 13.73 9.76
C THR A 287 -19.62 12.96 10.62
N GLU A 288 -19.97 12.76 11.89
CA GLU A 288 -19.17 11.98 12.83
C GLU A 288 -19.57 10.50 12.86
N ASP A 289 -20.79 10.16 12.44
CA ASP A 289 -21.37 8.81 12.58
C ASP A 289 -21.17 7.95 11.31
N CYS A 290 -21.51 8.48 10.14
CA CYS A 290 -21.52 7.71 8.88
C CYS A 290 -20.10 7.31 8.43
N GLN A 291 -19.95 6.13 7.81
CA GLN A 291 -18.65 5.57 7.41
C GLN A 291 -18.58 5.39 5.88
N PHE A 292 -17.50 5.85 5.24
CA PHE A 292 -17.31 5.80 3.78
C PHE A 292 -15.96 5.20 3.43
N ASN A 293 -15.91 4.24 2.52
CA ASN A 293 -14.70 3.54 2.07
C ASN A 293 -14.80 3.27 0.57
N PRO A 294 -13.72 2.83 -0.11
CA PRO A 294 -13.86 2.09 -1.37
C PRO A 294 -14.92 1.00 -1.25
N ASN A 295 -15.73 0.80 -2.30
CA ASN A 295 -16.85 -0.13 -2.31
C ASN A 295 -16.77 -1.03 -3.56
N ILE A 296 -17.47 -2.16 -3.57
CA ILE A 296 -17.52 -3.07 -4.71
C ILE A 296 -18.47 -2.51 -5.78
N ASP A 297 -17.90 -1.80 -6.77
CA ASP A 297 -18.67 -1.18 -7.87
C ASP A 297 -18.81 -2.09 -9.10
N GLY A 298 -18.14 -3.24 -9.13
CA GLY A 298 -18.19 -4.20 -10.24
C GLY A 298 -17.35 -3.81 -11.47
N ASP A 299 -16.74 -2.63 -11.48
CA ASP A 299 -15.96 -2.08 -12.60
C ASP A 299 -14.49 -1.86 -12.21
N LEU A 300 -14.25 -0.94 -11.28
CA LEU A 300 -12.91 -0.66 -10.74
C LEU A 300 -12.58 -1.61 -9.59
N VAL A 301 -13.52 -1.80 -8.67
CA VAL A 301 -13.41 -2.70 -7.51
C VAL A 301 -14.39 -3.84 -7.72
N LYS A 302 -13.94 -4.86 -8.45
CA LYS A 302 -14.78 -5.96 -8.93
C LYS A 302 -15.08 -7.03 -7.89
N ALA A 303 -14.23 -7.12 -6.86
CA ALA A 303 -14.27 -8.10 -5.77
C ALA A 303 -13.36 -7.61 -4.62
N PRO A 304 -13.42 -8.22 -3.42
CA PRO A 304 -12.50 -7.92 -2.32
C PRO A 304 -11.03 -8.03 -2.72
N MET A 305 -10.19 -7.11 -2.25
CA MET A 305 -8.77 -7.02 -2.61
C MET A 305 -7.99 -8.25 -2.17
N MET A 306 -8.25 -8.79 -0.97
CA MET A 306 -7.60 -10.04 -0.54
C MET A 306 -7.97 -11.23 -1.44
N GLN A 307 -9.20 -11.27 -1.98
CA GLN A 307 -9.61 -12.27 -2.94
C GLN A 307 -8.95 -12.05 -4.32
N ARG A 308 -8.89 -10.81 -4.81
CA ARG A 308 -8.21 -10.45 -6.08
C ARG A 308 -6.74 -10.87 -6.04
N PHE A 309 -6.04 -10.64 -4.92
CA PHE A 309 -4.69 -11.13 -4.71
C PHE A 309 -4.63 -12.67 -4.65
N ALA A 310 -5.46 -13.33 -3.84
CA ALA A 310 -5.49 -14.80 -3.73
C ALA A 310 -5.69 -15.49 -5.09
N ASP A 311 -6.64 -15.00 -5.90
CA ASP A 311 -6.95 -15.46 -7.27
C ASP A 311 -5.82 -15.18 -8.29
N GLY A 312 -4.79 -14.40 -7.91
CA GLY A 312 -3.74 -13.94 -8.82
C GLY A 312 -4.18 -12.79 -9.75
N LYS A 313 -5.37 -12.21 -9.57
CA LYS A 313 -5.97 -11.15 -10.40
C LYS A 313 -5.56 -9.75 -9.92
N TYR A 314 -4.26 -9.49 -9.95
CA TYR A 314 -3.66 -8.18 -9.65
C TYR A 314 -2.44 -7.92 -10.56
N LEU A 315 -2.12 -6.65 -10.77
CA LEU A 315 -1.03 -6.17 -11.61
C LEU A 315 0.34 -6.62 -11.08
N LYS A 316 1.09 -7.35 -11.92
CA LYS A 316 2.34 -8.06 -11.56
C LYS A 316 3.58 -7.16 -11.59
N VAL A 317 3.52 -6.00 -10.93
CA VAL A 317 4.67 -5.09 -10.80
C VAL A 317 5.51 -5.39 -9.56
N PRO A 318 6.84 -5.17 -9.58
CA PRO A 318 7.68 -5.24 -8.39
C PRO A 318 7.19 -4.32 -7.28
N ALA A 319 7.39 -4.70 -6.01
CA ALA A 319 6.96 -3.88 -4.89
C ALA A 319 7.88 -3.89 -3.66
N ILE A 320 7.89 -2.78 -2.92
CA ILE A 320 8.20 -2.77 -1.49
C ILE A 320 6.85 -2.79 -0.73
N ALA A 321 6.74 -3.59 0.32
CA ALA A 321 5.63 -3.49 1.26
C ALA A 321 6.11 -3.85 2.66
N GLY A 322 5.74 -3.08 3.67
CA GLY A 322 6.28 -3.25 5.01
C GLY A 322 5.46 -2.52 6.05
N THR A 323 5.94 -2.57 7.29
CA THR A 323 5.21 -2.09 8.46
C THR A 323 6.12 -1.42 9.45
N CYS A 324 5.56 -0.59 10.32
CA CYS A 324 6.20 -0.18 11.56
C CYS A 324 6.32 -1.37 12.53
N THR A 325 6.86 -1.15 13.73
CA THR A 325 6.94 -2.19 14.77
C THR A 325 5.72 -2.16 15.71
N ASP A 326 5.10 -0.98 15.87
CA ASP A 326 4.09 -0.70 16.88
C ASP A 326 2.77 -0.19 16.26
N GLU A 327 2.42 -0.75 15.09
CA GLU A 327 1.30 -0.39 14.21
C GLU A 327 -0.03 -0.08 14.92
N GLY A 328 -0.37 -0.77 16.01
CA GLY A 328 -1.63 -0.56 16.71
C GLY A 328 -1.65 0.59 17.73
N THR A 329 -0.50 1.15 18.17
CA THR A 329 -0.46 1.97 19.40
C THR A 329 -1.26 3.26 19.32
N LYS A 330 -1.30 3.92 18.15
CA LYS A 330 -2.13 5.10 17.90
C LYS A 330 -3.50 4.79 17.26
N ASN A 331 -3.81 3.51 17.02
CA ASN A 331 -4.99 3.05 16.28
C ASN A 331 -6.04 2.32 17.13
N VAL A 332 -5.86 2.27 18.46
CA VAL A 332 -6.80 1.64 19.40
C VAL A 332 -7.07 2.54 20.63
N PRO A 333 -8.22 2.40 21.32
CA PRO A 333 -8.55 3.26 22.47
C PRO A 333 -7.53 3.13 23.61
N GLN A 334 -6.85 4.24 23.94
CA GLN A 334 -5.76 4.26 24.93
C GLN A 334 -6.22 3.94 26.36
N ASP A 335 -7.49 4.18 26.67
CA ASP A 335 -8.17 3.88 27.92
C ASP A 335 -8.71 2.43 28.00
N THR A 336 -8.10 1.47 27.30
CA THR A 336 -8.51 0.07 27.30
C THR A 336 -7.98 -0.68 28.52
N ASP A 337 -8.84 -0.83 29.54
CA ASP A 337 -8.49 -1.50 30.80
C ASP A 337 -9.19 -2.85 31.04
N THR A 338 -10.23 -3.20 30.28
CA THR A 338 -10.97 -4.47 30.47
C THR A 338 -10.83 -5.42 29.28
N VAL A 339 -10.86 -6.73 29.58
CA VAL A 339 -10.82 -7.80 28.56
C VAL A 339 -12.00 -7.66 27.62
N ASP A 340 -13.18 -7.35 28.14
CA ASP A 340 -14.40 -7.20 27.34
C ASP A 340 -14.32 -6.00 26.38
N LYS A 341 -13.74 -4.87 26.82
CA LYS A 341 -13.50 -3.71 25.95
C LYS A 341 -12.49 -4.03 24.84
N ALA A 342 -11.43 -4.75 25.16
CA ALA A 342 -10.44 -5.20 24.17
C ALA A 342 -11.04 -6.19 23.17
N LEU A 343 -11.72 -7.24 23.64
CA LEU A 343 -12.37 -8.24 22.78
C LEU A 343 -13.51 -7.65 21.95
N LYS A 344 -14.30 -6.71 22.50
CA LYS A 344 -15.31 -5.99 21.73
C LYS A 344 -14.66 -5.19 20.61
N ASN A 345 -13.59 -4.44 20.88
CA ASN A 345 -12.87 -3.70 19.83
C ASN A 345 -12.37 -4.62 18.71
N ILE A 346 -11.77 -5.77 19.05
CA ILE A 346 -11.30 -6.75 18.06
C ILE A 346 -12.48 -7.34 17.26
N ASN A 347 -13.61 -7.66 17.89
CA ASN A 347 -14.76 -8.22 17.19
C ASN A 347 -15.53 -7.17 16.37
N ASP A 348 -15.58 -5.92 16.80
CA ASP A 348 -16.12 -4.79 16.02
C ASP A 348 -15.36 -4.64 14.69
N GLN A 349 -14.02 -4.76 14.71
CA GLN A 349 -13.18 -4.69 13.51
C GLN A 349 -13.49 -5.83 12.52
N ALA A 350 -13.85 -7.02 13.00
CA ALA A 350 -14.27 -8.16 12.19
C ALA A 350 -15.80 -8.32 12.12
N THR A 351 -16.53 -7.22 12.20
CA THR A 351 -18.00 -7.12 12.03
C THR A 351 -18.84 -8.12 12.84
N GLN A 352 -18.40 -8.42 14.07
CA GLN A 352 -18.99 -9.37 15.02
C GLN A 352 -19.00 -10.84 14.52
N SER A 353 -18.15 -11.17 13.55
CA SER A 353 -18.04 -12.52 12.96
C SER A 353 -17.38 -13.57 13.88
N LEU A 354 -16.61 -13.18 14.90
CA LEU A 354 -15.81 -14.10 15.70
C LEU A 354 -16.65 -14.89 16.70
N SER A 355 -16.52 -16.22 16.67
CA SER A 355 -17.11 -17.11 17.69
C SER A 355 -16.48 -16.92 19.07
N ASN A 356 -17.20 -17.29 20.14
CA ASN A 356 -16.69 -17.23 21.52
C ASN A 356 -15.35 -17.99 21.69
N GLY A 357 -15.15 -19.10 20.97
CA GLY A 357 -13.88 -19.83 20.97
C GLY A 357 -12.73 -19.07 20.31
N SER A 358 -13.01 -18.29 19.27
CA SER A 358 -12.05 -17.36 18.64
C SER A 358 -11.68 -16.22 19.58
N LEU A 359 -12.66 -15.63 20.28
CA LEU A 359 -12.43 -14.56 21.26
C LEU A 359 -11.60 -15.07 22.45
N ALA A 360 -11.86 -16.29 22.93
CA ALA A 360 -11.03 -16.94 23.93
C ALA A 360 -9.59 -17.21 23.43
N LEU A 361 -9.42 -17.64 22.19
CA LEU A 361 -8.09 -17.85 21.59
C LEU A 361 -7.32 -16.52 21.42
N LEU A 362 -7.99 -15.44 21.01
CA LEU A 362 -7.42 -14.09 20.91
C LEU A 362 -7.02 -13.54 22.29
N LYS A 363 -7.85 -13.74 23.31
CA LYS A 363 -7.53 -13.43 24.71
C LYS A 363 -6.25 -14.15 25.14
N GLU A 364 -6.17 -15.47 24.95
CA GLU A 364 -5.00 -16.26 25.35
C GLU A 364 -3.76 -15.96 24.49
N THR A 365 -3.93 -15.49 23.25
CA THR A 365 -2.81 -15.16 22.34
C THR A 365 -2.23 -13.77 22.62
N TYR A 366 -3.06 -12.77 22.92
CA TYR A 366 -2.63 -11.37 23.09
C TYR A 366 -2.89 -10.79 24.48
N LEU A 367 -4.13 -10.89 24.99
CA LEU A 367 -4.55 -10.16 26.20
C LEU A 367 -4.01 -10.76 27.51
N ASP A 368 -3.80 -12.08 27.53
CA ASP A 368 -3.20 -12.81 28.66
C ASP A 368 -1.66 -12.80 28.61
N ARG A 369 -1.05 -12.08 27.65
CA ARG A 369 0.41 -11.94 27.57
C ARG A 369 0.88 -10.73 28.40
N PRO A 370 1.97 -10.86 29.16
CA PRO A 370 2.64 -9.71 29.75
C PRO A 370 3.05 -8.71 28.66
N ALA A 371 2.68 -7.45 28.85
CA ALA A 371 3.17 -6.30 28.10
C ALA A 371 3.35 -5.13 29.07
N PRO A 372 4.21 -4.13 28.75
CA PRO A 372 4.36 -2.97 29.62
C PRO A 372 3.07 -2.16 29.70
N VAL A 373 2.79 -1.61 30.89
CA VAL A 373 1.69 -0.66 31.13
C VAL A 373 2.30 0.73 31.20
N PHE A 374 1.75 1.66 30.43
CA PHE A 374 2.31 3.00 30.24
C PHE A 374 1.49 4.07 30.95
N PRO A 375 2.08 5.22 31.32
CA PRO A 375 1.34 6.35 31.89
C PRO A 375 0.13 6.74 31.05
N LYS A 376 -0.97 7.14 31.70
CA LYS A 376 -2.24 7.57 31.06
C LYS A 376 -2.91 6.51 30.16
N SER A 377 -2.47 5.25 30.20
CA SER A 377 -2.96 4.17 29.36
C SER A 377 -3.60 3.06 30.21
N GLY A 378 -4.68 2.44 29.71
CA GLY A 378 -5.30 1.29 30.35
C GLY A 378 -4.40 0.04 30.29
N ARG A 379 -4.50 -0.85 31.29
CA ARG A 379 -3.58 -1.98 31.48
C ARG A 379 -3.60 -3.05 30.37
N LEU A 380 -4.55 -2.97 29.44
CA LEU A 380 -4.70 -3.85 28.27
C LEU A 380 -4.56 -3.12 26.93
N TRP A 381 -4.29 -1.81 26.94
CA TRP A 381 -4.07 -1.02 25.72
C TRP A 381 -2.95 -1.58 24.86
N ARG A 382 -1.79 -1.90 25.45
CA ARG A 382 -0.63 -2.37 24.70
C ARG A 382 -0.86 -3.77 24.11
N GLN A 383 -1.58 -4.65 24.80
CA GLN A 383 -1.99 -5.96 24.28
C GLN A 383 -3.00 -5.82 23.12
N LEU A 384 -3.97 -4.90 23.24
CA LEU A 384 -4.91 -4.59 22.16
C LEU A 384 -4.18 -3.98 20.94
N ALA A 385 -3.23 -3.08 21.16
CA ALA A 385 -2.39 -2.49 20.11
C ALA A 385 -1.54 -3.56 19.39
N ASN A 386 -0.90 -4.47 20.14
CA ASN A 386 -0.14 -5.58 19.55
C ASN A 386 -1.04 -6.48 18.69
N ALA A 387 -2.26 -6.80 19.16
CA ALA A 387 -3.24 -7.58 18.39
C ALA A 387 -3.68 -6.85 17.10
N HIS A 388 -4.04 -5.57 17.23
CA HIS A 388 -4.45 -4.72 16.12
C HIS A 388 -3.36 -4.59 15.07
N GLY A 389 -2.09 -4.37 15.46
CA GLY A 389 -0.97 -4.32 14.54
C GLY A 389 -0.80 -5.60 13.71
N ASP A 390 -0.94 -6.77 14.34
CA ASP A 390 -0.92 -8.05 13.62
C ASP A 390 -2.09 -8.17 12.61
N PHE A 391 -3.35 -7.96 13.02
CA PHE A 391 -4.50 -8.18 12.12
C PHE A 391 -4.82 -7.03 11.15
N ARG A 392 -4.36 -5.80 11.39
CA ARG A 392 -4.53 -4.65 10.49
C ARG A 392 -3.32 -4.32 9.61
N ALA A 393 -2.10 -4.75 9.94
CA ALA A 393 -0.91 -4.41 9.15
C ALA A 393 0.01 -5.61 8.90
N HIS A 394 0.61 -6.21 9.93
CA HIS A 394 1.68 -7.20 9.76
C HIS A 394 1.25 -8.40 8.92
N CYS A 395 0.08 -8.97 9.21
CA CYS A 395 -0.40 -10.18 8.56
C CYS A 395 -1.03 -9.93 7.19
N ILE A 396 -1.61 -8.74 6.96
CA ILE A 396 -2.10 -8.35 5.63
C ILE A 396 -0.91 -8.15 4.68
N THR A 397 0.09 -7.38 5.11
CA THR A 397 1.37 -7.22 4.40
C THR A 397 1.99 -8.57 4.05
N LYS A 398 2.07 -9.49 5.03
CA LYS A 398 2.59 -10.85 4.80
C LYS A 398 1.80 -11.62 3.74
N MET A 399 0.46 -11.69 3.85
CA MET A 399 -0.37 -12.44 2.91
C MET A 399 -0.28 -11.90 1.47
N LEU A 400 -0.22 -10.58 1.30
CA LEU A 400 -0.03 -9.96 -0.01
C LEU A 400 1.35 -10.32 -0.59
N GLN A 401 2.42 -10.28 0.21
CA GLN A 401 3.76 -10.61 -0.26
C GLN A 401 4.00 -12.12 -0.46
N ASP A 402 3.33 -12.98 0.31
CA ASP A 402 3.28 -14.43 0.06
C ASP A 402 2.65 -14.71 -1.31
N VAL A 403 1.53 -14.06 -1.62
CA VAL A 403 0.87 -14.13 -2.95
C VAL A 403 1.79 -13.60 -4.06
N MET A 404 2.51 -12.50 -3.82
CA MET A 404 3.47 -11.96 -4.80
C MET A 404 4.64 -12.91 -5.06
N ALA A 405 5.25 -13.46 -4.00
CA ALA A 405 6.33 -14.44 -4.13
C ALA A 405 5.87 -15.75 -4.80
N ARG A 406 4.68 -16.25 -4.46
CA ARG A 406 4.02 -17.40 -5.12
C ARG A 406 3.87 -17.19 -6.63
N ASP A 407 3.50 -15.98 -7.04
CA ASP A 407 3.27 -15.62 -8.44
C ASP A 407 4.57 -15.19 -9.18
N GLY A 408 5.74 -15.33 -8.54
CA GLY A 408 7.04 -14.94 -9.11
C GLY A 408 7.28 -13.42 -9.16
N VAL A 409 6.43 -12.61 -8.53
CA VAL A 409 6.55 -11.15 -8.50
C VAL A 409 7.57 -10.74 -7.44
N LYS A 410 8.61 -10.03 -7.86
CA LYS A 410 9.70 -9.58 -7.00
C LYS A 410 9.18 -8.57 -5.97
N THR A 411 9.20 -8.94 -4.69
CA THR A 411 8.76 -8.06 -3.60
C THR A 411 9.73 -8.08 -2.40
N PHE A 412 9.75 -6.99 -1.63
CA PHE A 412 10.70 -6.75 -0.55
C PHE A 412 9.96 -6.31 0.73
N ASN A 413 10.16 -7.00 1.85
CA ASN A 413 9.55 -6.64 3.15
C ASN A 413 10.49 -5.83 4.03
N TYR A 414 9.94 -4.88 4.80
CA TYR A 414 10.65 -4.20 5.89
C TYR A 414 9.85 -4.23 7.20
N ARG A 415 10.59 -4.14 8.32
CA ARG A 415 10.06 -3.66 9.61
C ARG A 415 10.77 -2.36 9.97
N TYR A 416 10.00 -1.30 10.19
CA TYR A 416 10.53 -0.03 10.66
C TYR A 416 10.48 0.02 12.19
N GLY A 417 11.64 0.14 12.84
CA GLY A 417 11.76 0.17 14.30
C GLY A 417 12.93 1.00 14.85
N PRO A 418 13.19 2.25 14.39
CA PRO A 418 14.16 3.10 15.07
C PRO A 418 13.61 3.49 16.46
N ILE A 419 14.38 3.22 17.51
CA ILE A 419 13.99 3.49 18.91
C ILE A 419 14.11 4.99 19.19
N ASP A 420 13.05 5.62 19.69
CA ASP A 420 13.04 7.01 20.12
C ASP A 420 12.57 7.12 21.57
N ASP A 421 13.42 7.63 22.46
CA ASP A 421 13.21 7.63 23.91
C ASP A 421 11.88 8.27 24.35
N GLU A 422 11.42 9.30 23.64
CA GLU A 422 10.16 10.00 23.95
C GLU A 422 8.94 9.20 23.46
N GLN A 423 9.07 8.48 22.35
CA GLN A 423 8.03 7.57 21.86
C GLN A 423 7.95 6.26 22.67
N GLU A 424 9.09 5.74 23.14
CA GLU A 424 9.15 4.58 24.04
C GLU A 424 8.60 4.90 25.43
N ALA A 425 8.96 6.05 26.01
CA ALA A 425 8.43 6.48 27.32
C ALA A 425 6.90 6.66 27.33
N GLN A 426 6.31 6.96 26.17
CA GLN A 426 4.85 7.02 25.97
C GLN A 426 4.23 5.67 25.55
N GLY A 427 5.04 4.64 25.25
CA GLY A 427 4.60 3.32 24.80
C GLY A 427 4.13 3.24 23.36
N PHE A 428 4.25 4.33 22.59
CA PHE A 428 3.91 4.38 21.18
C PHE A 428 4.92 3.65 20.31
N GLY A 429 6.21 3.65 20.69
CA GLY A 429 7.31 3.04 19.93
C GLY A 429 7.40 3.56 18.49
N ALA A 430 7.77 2.69 17.56
CA ALA A 430 7.68 2.96 16.12
C ALA A 430 6.24 2.75 15.63
N TYR A 431 5.40 3.73 15.92
CA TYR A 431 3.96 3.77 15.61
C TYR A 431 3.65 3.83 14.11
N HIS A 432 2.40 3.52 13.74
CA HIS A 432 1.85 3.57 12.38
C HIS A 432 2.32 4.77 11.54
N THR A 433 2.82 4.49 10.33
CA THR A 433 3.35 5.44 9.32
C THR A 433 4.46 6.39 9.77
N VAL A 434 5.13 6.11 10.90
CA VAL A 434 6.24 6.97 11.39
C VAL A 434 7.43 7.02 10.41
N GLU A 435 7.61 6.02 9.55
CA GLU A 435 8.63 5.97 8.49
C GLU A 435 8.54 7.11 7.48
N LEU A 436 7.39 7.77 7.32
CA LEU A 436 7.25 8.94 6.44
C LEU A 436 8.21 10.07 6.83
N ASN A 437 8.52 10.20 8.13
CA ASN A 437 9.52 11.13 8.64
C ASN A 437 10.96 10.71 8.26
N GLY A 438 11.17 9.43 7.98
CA GLY A 438 12.39 8.89 7.35
C GLY A 438 12.41 9.09 5.83
N VAL A 439 11.29 8.85 5.14
CA VAL A 439 11.16 8.94 3.68
C VAL A 439 11.29 10.39 3.19
N PHE A 440 10.51 11.33 3.74
CA PHE A 440 10.59 12.75 3.35
C PHE A 440 11.68 13.52 4.11
N GLY A 441 12.15 12.97 5.24
CA GLY A 441 13.07 13.62 6.16
C GLY A 441 12.36 14.51 7.18
N PRO A 442 12.85 14.59 8.43
CA PRO A 442 12.11 15.23 9.54
C PRO A 442 11.96 16.75 9.43
N ALA A 443 12.69 17.41 8.52
CA ALA A 443 12.48 18.83 8.22
C ALA A 443 11.26 19.09 7.30
N ASN A 444 10.73 18.06 6.65
CA ASN A 444 9.80 18.18 5.52
C ASN A 444 8.38 17.67 5.82
N THR A 445 8.22 16.79 6.80
CA THR A 445 6.93 16.33 7.36
C THR A 445 6.36 17.32 8.39
N ASP A 446 5.20 17.00 8.99
CA ASP A 446 4.69 17.66 10.20
C ASP A 446 4.54 16.67 11.37
N GLY A 447 3.48 16.79 12.20
CA GLY A 447 3.18 15.81 13.26
C GLY A 447 4.14 15.76 14.45
N ALA A 448 5.19 16.60 14.48
CA ALA A 448 6.35 16.51 15.37
C ALA A 448 7.13 15.18 15.18
N PRO A 449 8.10 15.14 14.24
CA PRO A 449 8.92 13.96 14.00
C PRO A 449 9.66 13.49 15.26
N PRO A 450 9.94 12.19 15.43
CA PRO A 450 10.71 11.68 16.55
C PRO A 450 12.07 12.38 16.65
N LYS A 451 12.43 12.91 17.83
CA LYS A 451 13.61 13.78 18.02
C LYS A 451 14.93 13.08 17.72
N SER A 452 14.95 11.76 17.86
CA SER A 452 16.06 10.91 17.42
C SER A 452 16.36 11.04 15.92
N TYR A 453 15.40 11.38 15.05
CA TYR A 453 15.61 11.41 13.59
C TYR A 453 16.47 12.60 13.14
N ALA A 454 16.63 13.61 14.00
CA ALA A 454 17.61 14.70 13.85
C ALA A 454 18.93 14.44 14.62
N THR A 455 19.02 13.32 15.35
CA THR A 455 20.13 13.00 16.27
C THR A 455 20.50 11.51 16.19
N THR A 456 20.11 10.69 17.17
CA THR A 456 20.58 9.30 17.33
C THR A 456 20.15 8.34 16.23
N ASN A 457 19.06 8.60 15.52
CA ASN A 457 18.54 7.81 14.39
C ASN A 457 18.74 8.48 13.02
N ALA A 458 19.43 9.62 12.93
CA ALA A 458 19.59 10.37 11.68
C ALA A 458 20.16 9.53 10.50
N PRO A 459 21.15 8.62 10.68
CA PRO A 459 21.55 7.69 9.61
C PRO A 459 20.43 6.79 9.08
N THR A 460 19.44 6.44 9.92
CA THR A 460 18.29 5.62 9.51
C THR A 460 17.37 6.39 8.56
N VAL A 461 17.25 7.71 8.70
CA VAL A 461 16.55 8.59 7.74
C VAL A 461 17.19 8.44 6.37
N THR A 462 18.48 8.77 6.23
CA THR A 462 19.21 8.71 4.94
C THR A 462 19.18 7.31 4.32
N LEU A 463 19.27 6.25 5.13
CA LEU A 463 19.15 4.87 4.67
C LEU A 463 17.75 4.55 4.10
N THR A 464 16.69 5.06 4.72
CA THR A 464 15.30 4.93 4.23
C THR A 464 15.16 5.64 2.88
N GLN A 465 15.59 6.90 2.79
CA GLN A 465 15.58 7.66 1.54
C GLN A 465 16.37 6.96 0.42
N ALA A 466 17.51 6.35 0.76
CA ALA A 466 18.38 5.65 -0.20
C ALA A 466 17.70 4.44 -0.84
N TYR A 467 17.00 3.60 -0.08
CA TYR A 467 16.28 2.46 -0.66
C TYR A 467 15.04 2.88 -1.46
N TRP A 468 14.27 3.86 -0.97
CA TRP A 468 13.09 4.38 -1.68
C TRP A 468 13.49 4.96 -3.03
N ALA A 469 14.52 5.82 -3.07
CA ALA A 469 15.05 6.37 -4.30
C ALA A 469 15.65 5.28 -5.23
N SER A 470 16.42 4.32 -4.69
CA SER A 470 16.95 3.19 -5.46
C SER A 470 15.84 2.39 -6.15
N PHE A 471 14.76 2.08 -5.42
CA PHE A 471 13.61 1.36 -5.93
C PHE A 471 12.80 2.16 -6.97
N VAL A 472 12.51 3.44 -6.72
CA VAL A 472 11.87 4.32 -7.72
C VAL A 472 12.69 4.40 -9.02
N ARG A 473 14.03 4.41 -8.91
CA ARG A 473 14.96 4.45 -10.04
C ARG A 473 15.13 3.14 -10.81
N THR A 474 14.86 1.98 -10.22
CA THR A 474 15.31 0.69 -10.80
C THR A 474 14.39 -0.51 -10.58
N LEU A 475 13.32 -0.36 -9.78
CA LEU A 475 12.44 -1.45 -9.33
C LEU A 475 13.14 -2.53 -8.48
N ASP A 476 14.32 -2.23 -7.92
CA ASP A 476 15.05 -3.04 -6.95
C ASP A 476 15.77 -2.11 -5.94
N PRO A 477 15.52 -2.19 -4.62
CA PRO A 477 16.18 -1.31 -3.64
C PRO A 477 17.71 -1.46 -3.62
N ASN A 478 18.29 -2.51 -4.21
CA ASN A 478 19.73 -2.76 -4.27
C ASN A 478 20.41 -2.26 -5.56
N ALA A 479 19.68 -2.05 -6.66
CA ALA A 479 20.30 -1.96 -7.99
C ALA A 479 20.91 -0.58 -8.30
N ALA A 480 20.46 0.49 -7.64
CA ALA A 480 21.12 1.79 -7.64
C ALA A 480 21.46 2.20 -6.21
N ALA A 481 22.59 1.70 -5.68
CA ALA A 481 23.07 2.08 -4.36
C ALA A 481 23.34 3.60 -4.27
N ILE A 482 22.39 4.35 -3.70
CA ILE A 482 22.42 5.81 -3.60
C ILE A 482 23.51 6.30 -2.64
N GLN A 483 23.85 5.47 -1.64
CA GLN A 483 24.95 5.71 -0.72
C GLN A 483 25.84 4.46 -0.57
N PRO A 484 27.15 4.62 -0.29
CA PRO A 484 28.02 3.49 0.02
C PRO A 484 27.54 2.68 1.23
N GLY A 485 27.80 1.37 1.23
CA GLY A 485 27.54 0.52 2.39
C GLY A 485 26.07 0.19 2.66
N MET A 486 25.14 0.50 1.76
CA MET A 486 23.75 0.01 1.84
C MET A 486 23.74 -1.52 2.00
N PRO A 487 23.16 -2.06 3.10
CA PRO A 487 22.99 -3.50 3.28
C PRO A 487 22.21 -4.16 2.14
N LYS A 488 22.46 -5.45 1.87
CA LYS A 488 21.72 -6.18 0.84
C LYS A 488 20.32 -6.55 1.32
N TRP A 489 19.32 -5.79 0.90
CA TRP A 489 17.91 -6.09 1.12
C TRP A 489 17.50 -7.28 0.24
N ARG A 490 17.31 -8.46 0.85
CA ARG A 490 16.85 -9.66 0.13
C ARG A 490 15.36 -9.57 -0.17
N ALA A 491 14.93 -10.13 -1.30
CA ALA A 491 13.52 -10.22 -1.65
C ALA A 491 12.80 -11.22 -0.71
N TRP A 492 11.52 -10.99 -0.48
CA TRP A 492 10.65 -11.88 0.29
C TRP A 492 10.47 -13.21 -0.45
N THR A 493 10.51 -14.32 0.30
CA THR A 493 10.21 -15.67 -0.20
C THR A 493 9.34 -16.41 0.81
N LEU A 494 8.58 -17.40 0.32
CA LEU A 494 7.63 -18.20 1.12
C LEU A 494 8.34 -18.99 2.22
N GLU A 495 9.57 -19.42 1.97
CA GLU A 495 10.42 -20.17 2.90
C GLU A 495 11.17 -19.22 3.84
N GLY A 496 11.78 -18.17 3.28
CA GLY A 496 12.69 -17.28 4.00
C GLY A 496 11.97 -16.35 4.97
N ASN A 497 10.82 -15.79 4.56
CA ASN A 497 10.06 -14.81 5.35
C ASN A 497 10.96 -13.66 5.88
N GLU A 498 11.94 -13.25 5.08
CA GLU A 498 13.00 -12.32 5.46
C GLU A 498 12.65 -10.87 5.13
N ARG A 499 12.94 -9.97 6.07
CA ARG A 499 12.66 -8.54 5.95
C ARG A 499 13.82 -7.68 6.42
N LEU A 500 13.95 -6.48 5.87
CA LEU A 500 14.93 -5.51 6.34
C LEU A 500 14.40 -4.78 7.58
N LEU A 501 15.08 -4.93 8.70
CA LEU A 501 14.86 -4.16 9.91
C LEU A 501 15.61 -2.83 9.81
N PHE A 502 14.87 -1.72 9.85
CA PHE A 502 15.42 -0.37 10.04
C PHE A 502 15.47 -0.06 11.54
N GLN A 503 16.62 -0.29 12.16
CA GLN A 503 16.84 -0.09 13.60
C GLN A 503 18.33 0.13 13.88
N ASN A 504 18.65 0.85 14.97
CA ASN A 504 20.02 1.09 15.44
C ASN A 504 20.97 1.64 14.36
N ASN A 505 20.51 2.55 13.49
CA ASN A 505 21.27 3.09 12.34
C ASN A 505 21.72 2.07 11.29
N THR A 506 21.09 0.91 11.26
CA THR A 506 21.44 -0.18 10.35
C THR A 506 20.21 -0.72 9.64
N GLY A 507 20.44 -1.30 8.45
CA GLY A 507 19.50 -2.19 7.79
C GLY A 507 19.96 -3.63 8.01
N VAL A 508 19.31 -4.38 8.88
CA VAL A 508 19.67 -5.79 9.15
C VAL A 508 18.56 -6.69 8.62
N MET A 509 18.91 -7.70 7.82
CA MET A 509 17.93 -8.70 7.40
C MET A 509 17.57 -9.60 8.60
N GLU A 510 16.30 -9.59 9.02
CA GLU A 510 15.74 -10.52 10.00
C GLU A 510 14.73 -11.46 9.35
N THR A 511 14.56 -12.68 9.89
CA THR A 511 13.40 -13.51 9.59
C THR A 511 12.22 -13.06 10.45
N MET A 512 11.03 -12.90 9.87
CA MET A 512 9.80 -12.64 10.64
C MET A 512 9.63 -13.73 11.72
N PRO A 513 9.47 -13.39 13.02
CA PRO A 513 9.44 -14.38 14.09
C PRO A 513 8.39 -15.48 13.87
N ALA A 514 8.76 -16.74 14.12
CA ALA A 514 7.86 -17.88 13.91
C ALA A 514 6.53 -17.79 14.71
N THR A 515 6.54 -17.07 15.84
CA THR A 515 5.34 -16.71 16.60
C THR A 515 4.44 -15.72 15.84
N GLN A 516 5.00 -14.68 15.21
CA GLN A 516 4.26 -13.74 14.38
C GLN A 516 3.72 -14.42 13.10
N GLN A 517 4.51 -15.30 12.46
CA GLN A 517 4.01 -16.12 11.35
C GLN A 517 2.82 -17.01 11.77
N ALA A 518 2.91 -17.65 12.94
CA ALA A 518 1.84 -18.47 13.50
C ALA A 518 0.59 -17.66 13.89
N ASN A 519 0.77 -16.42 14.38
CA ASN A 519 -0.32 -15.47 14.61
C ASN A 519 -1.04 -15.17 13.28
N CYS A 520 -0.31 -14.88 12.21
CA CYS A 520 -0.91 -14.57 10.91
C CYS A 520 -1.72 -15.74 10.32
N VAL A 521 -1.24 -16.98 10.46
CA VAL A 521 -2.02 -18.18 10.09
C VAL A 521 -3.28 -18.35 10.96
N MET A 522 -3.20 -18.00 12.25
CA MET A 522 -4.36 -18.02 13.16
C MET A 522 -5.39 -16.94 12.84
N LEU A 523 -4.93 -15.74 12.47
CA LEU A 523 -5.76 -14.56 12.16
C LEU A 523 -6.38 -14.58 10.76
N ALA A 524 -5.74 -15.20 9.77
CA ALA A 524 -6.19 -15.19 8.37
C ALA A 524 -7.71 -15.41 8.17
N PRO A 525 -8.42 -16.28 8.91
CA PRO A 525 -9.87 -16.47 8.74
C PRO A 525 -10.76 -15.29 9.17
N MET A 526 -10.27 -14.30 9.95
CA MET A 526 -11.07 -13.10 10.30
C MET A 526 -10.93 -11.96 9.28
N ILE A 527 -9.82 -11.90 8.55
CA ILE A 527 -9.47 -10.74 7.71
C ILE A 527 -10.50 -10.50 6.58
N PRO A 528 -11.09 -11.52 5.92
CA PRO A 528 -12.21 -11.32 5.01
C PRO A 528 -13.45 -10.64 5.63
N PHE A 529 -13.64 -10.72 6.95
CA PHE A 529 -14.75 -10.09 7.69
C PHE A 529 -14.40 -8.70 8.26
N ILE A 530 -13.15 -8.27 8.07
CA ILE A 530 -12.69 -6.87 8.20
C ILE A 530 -12.88 -6.16 6.85
N GLU A 531 -12.58 -6.87 5.75
CA GLU A 531 -12.74 -6.36 4.39
C GLU A 531 -14.20 -6.33 3.93
N VAL A 532 -15.00 -7.37 4.17
CA VAL A 532 -16.43 -7.41 3.81
C VAL A 532 -17.29 -7.57 5.06
N PRO A 533 -18.32 -6.73 5.29
CA PRO A 533 -19.22 -6.88 6.42
C PRO A 533 -19.91 -8.25 6.50
N ALA A 534 -19.86 -8.86 7.68
CA ALA A 534 -20.58 -10.10 7.98
C ALA A 534 -22.10 -9.89 7.94
N THR A 535 -22.80 -10.78 7.24
CA THR A 535 -24.26 -10.92 7.37
C THR A 535 -24.64 -11.44 8.76
N GLU A 536 -25.90 -11.26 9.18
CA GLU A 536 -26.39 -11.78 10.47
C GLU A 536 -26.11 -13.29 10.66
N ALA A 537 -26.22 -14.08 9.58
CA ALA A 537 -25.94 -15.52 9.59
C ALA A 537 -24.44 -15.87 9.73
N GLN A 538 -23.54 -14.90 9.55
CA GLN A 538 -22.09 -15.06 9.70
C GLN A 538 -21.57 -14.52 11.05
N LYS A 539 -22.37 -13.78 11.82
CA LYS A 539 -21.99 -13.33 13.17
C LYS A 539 -21.73 -14.53 14.09
N GLY A 540 -20.66 -14.45 14.87
CA GLY A 540 -20.20 -15.55 15.72
C GLY A 540 -19.79 -16.85 14.99
N SER A 541 -19.70 -16.89 13.65
CA SER A 541 -19.43 -18.11 12.88
C SER A 541 -17.94 -18.43 12.73
N VAL A 542 -17.07 -17.42 12.75
CA VAL A 542 -15.63 -17.55 12.45
C VAL A 542 -14.90 -18.26 13.59
N LYS A 543 -14.18 -19.32 13.23
CA LYS A 543 -13.44 -20.21 14.14
C LYS A 543 -11.94 -20.15 13.84
N LEU A 544 -11.24 -19.25 14.52
CA LEU A 544 -9.78 -19.15 14.49
C LEU A 544 -9.18 -20.42 15.12
N ARG A 545 -7.98 -20.79 14.66
CA ARG A 545 -7.27 -22.00 15.13
C ARG A 545 -5.80 -21.68 15.28
N ARG A 546 -5.15 -22.28 16.28
CA ARG A 546 -3.68 -22.22 16.38
C ARG A 546 -3.08 -22.83 15.12
N ALA A 547 -2.07 -22.17 14.56
CA ALA A 547 -1.23 -22.77 13.53
C ALA A 547 -0.64 -24.09 14.06
N PRO A 548 -0.43 -25.11 13.20
CA PRO A 548 0.34 -26.27 13.57
C PRO A 548 1.72 -25.84 14.08
N LYS A 549 2.22 -26.47 15.16
CA LYS A 549 3.63 -26.29 15.52
C LYS A 549 4.48 -26.79 14.34
N ALA A 550 5.34 -25.93 13.80
CA ALA A 550 6.32 -26.35 12.82
C ALA A 550 7.17 -27.48 13.43
N SER A 551 7.23 -28.63 12.76
CA SER A 551 8.18 -29.68 13.12
C SER A 551 9.60 -29.10 13.03
N PRO A 552 10.52 -29.42 13.96
CA PRO A 552 11.91 -29.05 13.81
C PRO A 552 12.43 -29.56 12.46
N ALA A 553 13.02 -28.67 11.66
CA ALA A 553 13.65 -29.06 10.42
C ALA A 553 14.80 -30.03 10.75
N THR A 554 14.71 -31.27 10.27
CA THR A 554 15.79 -32.25 10.42
C THR A 554 17.02 -31.70 9.70
N ALA A 555 18.09 -31.42 10.45
CA ALA A 555 19.34 -30.95 9.87
C ALA A 555 19.85 -31.97 8.84
N PRO A 556 20.27 -31.54 7.63
CA PRO A 556 20.82 -32.45 6.64
C PRO A 556 22.10 -33.10 7.21
N ALA A 557 22.15 -34.43 7.18
CA ALA A 557 23.30 -35.16 7.70
C ALA A 557 24.56 -34.81 6.89
N SER A 558 25.59 -34.30 7.58
CA SER A 558 26.84 -33.88 6.94
C SER A 558 27.68 -35.09 6.56
N ASN A 559 27.60 -35.52 5.30
CA ASN A 559 28.56 -36.45 4.71
C ASN A 559 29.94 -35.79 4.63
N LEU A 560 30.74 -35.97 5.67
CA LEU A 560 32.17 -35.63 5.69
C LEU A 560 32.98 -36.92 5.58
N GLU A 561 33.55 -37.15 4.40
CA GLU A 561 34.53 -38.21 4.21
C GLU A 561 35.80 -37.97 5.04
N LYS A 562 36.12 -38.90 5.94
CA LYS A 562 37.50 -39.16 6.38
C LYS A 562 37.71 -40.66 6.51
N GLY A 563 38.43 -41.25 5.56
CA GLY A 563 38.82 -42.66 5.62
C GLY A 563 39.98 -42.89 6.60
N GLY A 564 40.09 -44.11 7.16
CA GLY A 564 41.25 -44.44 8.01
C GLY A 564 41.15 -45.65 8.94
N LYS A 565 41.02 -46.87 8.39
CA LYS A 565 41.44 -48.18 8.97
C LYS A 565 41.06 -48.52 10.44
N GLY A 566 40.30 -49.61 10.64
CA GLY A 566 40.20 -50.30 11.95
C GLY A 566 39.46 -51.64 11.89
N ASN A 567 40.10 -52.73 12.32
CA ASN A 567 39.53 -54.10 12.33
C ASN A 567 38.32 -54.24 13.27
N GLY A 568 37.32 -55.05 12.89
CA GLY A 568 36.22 -55.47 13.77
C GLY A 568 35.36 -56.59 13.16
N THR A 569 35.43 -57.81 13.70
CA THR A 569 34.87 -59.03 13.10
C THR A 569 33.45 -59.40 13.52
N LYS A 570 32.69 -59.97 12.56
CA LYS A 570 31.74 -61.11 12.68
C LYS A 570 30.30 -60.91 13.19
N HIS A 571 29.43 -61.79 12.63
CA HIS A 571 28.06 -62.20 12.99
C HIS A 571 26.93 -61.14 12.90
N GLY A 572 25.68 -61.51 12.56
CA GLY A 572 25.19 -62.78 11.99
C GLY A 572 23.71 -63.11 12.28
N GLY A 573 22.90 -63.31 11.24
CA GLY A 573 21.48 -63.70 11.32
C GLY A 573 20.49 -62.52 11.49
N GLY A 574 19.19 -62.67 11.19
CA GLY A 574 18.51 -63.79 10.51
C GLY A 574 16.99 -63.87 10.76
N GLY A 575 16.18 -63.98 9.70
CA GLY A 575 14.72 -64.18 9.75
C GLY A 575 13.87 -62.92 10.00
N GLY A 576 12.56 -62.90 9.68
CA GLY A 576 11.75 -63.91 8.97
C GLY A 576 10.22 -63.73 9.15
N GLY A 577 9.43 -64.00 8.11
CA GLY A 577 7.94 -63.84 8.11
C GLY A 577 7.47 -62.39 7.91
N GLY A 578 6.28 -62.09 7.36
CA GLY A 578 5.12 -62.91 6.95
C GLY A 578 3.83 -62.36 7.62
N GLY A 579 2.63 -62.35 7.03
CA GLY A 579 2.17 -62.71 5.68
C GLY A 579 0.63 -62.60 5.58
N GLY A 580 0.06 -62.59 4.36
CA GLY A 580 -1.38 -62.32 4.12
C GLY A 580 -1.73 -60.82 4.15
N GLY A 581 -2.74 -60.30 3.47
CA GLY A 581 -3.91 -60.92 2.81
C GLY A 581 -5.20 -60.38 3.45
N GLY A 582 -6.30 -60.07 2.76
CA GLY A 582 -6.60 -60.09 1.33
C GLY A 582 -8.12 -60.13 1.15
N GLY A 583 -8.69 -59.36 0.21
CA GLY A 583 -10.14 -59.35 -0.02
C GLY A 583 -10.62 -58.07 -0.70
N GLY A 584 -11.49 -58.21 -1.70
CA GLY A 584 -12.11 -57.10 -2.41
C GLY A 584 -13.61 -57.34 -2.64
N GLY A 585 -14.34 -56.27 -2.96
CA GLY A 585 -15.78 -56.31 -3.27
C GLY A 585 -16.13 -55.31 -4.37
N LYS A 586 -17.08 -55.67 -5.25
CA LYS A 586 -17.52 -54.88 -6.41
C LYS A 586 -19.02 -54.54 -6.32
N GLY A 587 -19.42 -53.49 -7.02
CA GLY A 587 -20.82 -53.20 -7.38
C GLY A 587 -21.47 -52.12 -6.51
N GLY A 588 -22.42 -51.33 -7.02
CA GLY A 588 -22.95 -51.26 -8.40
C GLY A 588 -23.63 -49.92 -8.66
N GLY A 589 -23.86 -49.57 -9.92
CA GLY A 589 -24.40 -48.25 -10.31
C GLY A 589 -25.93 -48.21 -10.43
N GLY A 590 -26.49 -47.00 -10.40
CA GLY A 590 -27.89 -46.72 -10.71
C GLY A 590 -28.06 -45.35 -11.36
N LYS A 591 -28.92 -45.24 -12.37
CA LYS A 591 -29.32 -43.96 -13.00
C LYS A 591 -30.66 -43.49 -12.43
N GLY A 592 -30.80 -42.18 -12.25
CA GLY A 592 -32.07 -41.50 -12.01
C GLY A 592 -31.96 -40.05 -12.43
N GLY A 593 -32.90 -39.55 -13.21
CA GLY A 593 -32.93 -38.16 -13.69
C GLY A 593 -34.17 -37.43 -13.18
N GLY A 594 -34.04 -36.12 -12.97
CA GLY A 594 -35.16 -35.25 -12.61
C GLY A 594 -34.78 -33.79 -12.83
N HIS A 595 -35.67 -33.01 -13.44
CA HIS A 595 -35.52 -31.56 -13.51
C HIS A 595 -36.07 -30.93 -12.22
N GLY A 596 -35.31 -29.98 -11.66
CA GLY A 596 -35.74 -29.14 -10.54
C GLY A 596 -35.08 -27.78 -10.68
N ASN A 597 -35.88 -26.74 -10.94
CA ASN A 597 -35.36 -25.38 -11.13
C ASN A 597 -35.14 -24.73 -9.75
N GLY A 598 -33.92 -24.29 -9.46
CA GLY A 598 -33.58 -23.76 -8.13
C GLY A 598 -32.21 -23.08 -8.10
N THR A 599 -32.22 -21.76 -8.10
CA THR A 599 -31.01 -20.91 -8.01
C THR A 599 -30.47 -20.89 -6.57
N ASN A 600 -29.87 -22.01 -6.15
CA ASN A 600 -29.27 -22.13 -4.83
C ASN A 600 -27.84 -21.54 -4.85
N SER A 601 -27.70 -20.27 -4.49
CA SER A 601 -26.43 -19.53 -4.47
C SER A 601 -25.52 -20.01 -3.34
N THR A 602 -24.79 -21.10 -3.57
CA THR A 602 -23.74 -21.57 -2.66
C THR A 602 -22.74 -20.46 -2.36
N PRO A 603 -22.39 -20.20 -1.07
CA PRO A 603 -21.40 -19.19 -0.72
C PRO A 603 -20.02 -19.56 -1.29
N PRO A 604 -19.17 -18.57 -1.62
CA PRO A 604 -17.84 -18.82 -2.16
C PRO A 604 -17.00 -19.60 -1.14
N LYS A 605 -16.51 -20.78 -1.56
CA LYS A 605 -15.49 -21.53 -0.80
C LYS A 605 -14.16 -20.80 -0.92
N VAL A 606 -13.89 -19.86 -0.01
CA VAL A 606 -12.54 -19.32 0.20
C VAL A 606 -11.61 -20.50 0.52
N PRO A 607 -10.56 -20.76 -0.29
CA PRO A 607 -9.59 -21.80 0.03
C PRO A 607 -8.86 -21.46 1.34
N PRO A 608 -8.54 -22.44 2.20
CA PRO A 608 -7.67 -22.16 3.34
C PRO A 608 -6.27 -21.76 2.83
N PHE A 609 -5.73 -20.66 3.35
CA PHE A 609 -4.34 -20.19 3.13
C PHE A 609 -3.29 -21.13 3.80
N SER A 610 -3.49 -22.44 3.77
CA SER A 610 -2.83 -23.40 4.67
C SER A 610 -2.79 -24.84 4.12
N SER A 611 -2.18 -25.06 2.94
CA SER A 611 -1.42 -26.29 2.63
C SER A 611 -0.76 -26.21 1.25
N ALA A 612 0.50 -25.76 1.20
CA ALA A 612 1.38 -25.88 0.03
C ALA A 612 2.68 -26.58 0.45
N THR A 613 2.59 -27.88 0.77
CA THR A 613 3.74 -28.68 1.22
C THR A 613 3.75 -30.04 0.53
N LYS A 614 4.88 -30.36 -0.11
CA LYS A 614 5.19 -31.58 -0.88
C LYS A 614 4.32 -31.84 -2.12
N ALA A 615 4.90 -31.56 -3.29
CA ALA A 615 4.65 -32.34 -4.49
C ALA A 615 5.70 -33.47 -4.55
N ASP A 616 5.26 -34.73 -4.55
CA ASP A 616 6.16 -35.88 -4.75
C ASP A 616 6.35 -36.12 -6.26
N PHE A 617 7.61 -36.17 -6.71
CA PHE A 617 7.96 -36.43 -8.10
C PHE A 617 7.83 -37.92 -8.45
N GLY A 618 6.72 -38.31 -9.09
CA GLY A 618 6.54 -39.63 -9.68
C GLY A 618 7.12 -39.71 -11.10
N LEU A 619 8.22 -40.43 -11.29
CA LEU A 619 8.82 -40.66 -12.62
C LEU A 619 7.98 -41.64 -13.46
N SER A 620 7.25 -41.14 -14.46
CA SER A 620 6.88 -41.88 -15.69
C SER A 620 6.28 -40.91 -16.73
N GLY A 621 6.44 -41.18 -18.04
CA GLY A 621 5.85 -40.36 -19.11
C GLY A 621 6.79 -39.80 -20.17
N LEU A 622 7.96 -40.42 -20.41
CA LEU A 622 8.86 -40.06 -21.50
C LEU A 622 8.44 -40.82 -22.78
N LEU A 623 7.85 -40.13 -23.77
CA LEU A 623 7.91 -40.41 -25.24
C LEU A 623 6.88 -39.58 -26.03
N SER A 624 7.22 -39.27 -27.30
CA SER A 624 6.36 -38.71 -28.36
C SER A 624 5.89 -37.25 -28.17
N VAL A 625 6.09 -36.28 -29.08
CA VAL A 625 6.73 -36.28 -30.43
C VAL A 625 7.55 -34.97 -30.60
N MET A 626 8.60 -35.00 -31.42
CA MET A 626 9.39 -33.82 -31.84
C MET A 626 9.22 -33.57 -33.36
N ALA A 627 9.56 -32.37 -33.84
CA ALA A 627 9.25 -31.81 -35.18
C ALA A 627 7.76 -31.39 -35.35
N VAL A 628 7.41 -30.37 -36.14
CA VAL A 628 8.09 -29.74 -37.30
C VAL A 628 8.39 -28.25 -37.10
N VAL A 629 9.31 -27.70 -37.90
CA VAL A 629 9.84 -26.32 -37.85
C VAL A 629 9.52 -25.56 -39.16
N CYS A 630 9.26 -24.24 -39.03
CA CYS A 630 9.24 -23.20 -40.08
C CYS A 630 8.32 -23.33 -41.34
N ALA A 631 7.23 -22.55 -41.34
CA ALA A 631 6.76 -21.67 -42.42
C ALA A 631 5.56 -20.83 -41.90
N GLY A 632 5.30 -19.57 -42.27
CA GLY A 632 6.01 -18.63 -43.15
C GLY A 632 5.45 -17.20 -42.96
N GLN A 633 5.95 -16.21 -43.71
CA GLN A 633 5.47 -14.82 -43.69
C GLN A 633 4.46 -14.51 -44.82
N PHE A 634 3.84 -13.31 -44.72
CA PHE A 634 3.20 -12.48 -45.75
C PHE A 634 1.67 -12.51 -45.96
N MET A 635 1.08 -11.32 -45.78
CA MET A 635 -0.11 -10.76 -46.45
C MET A 635 -1.48 -11.44 -46.16
N LEU A 636 -2.62 -10.76 -46.32
CA LEU A 636 -2.91 -9.43 -46.87
C LEU A 636 -3.99 -8.71 -46.02
N ALA A 637 -4.33 -7.47 -46.37
CA ALA A 637 -5.33 -6.65 -45.66
C ALA A 637 -6.78 -7.08 -45.94
N TRP A 638 -7.67 -6.84 -44.98
CA TRP A 638 -8.88 -6.01 -45.12
C TRP A 638 -9.28 -5.43 -43.74
#